data_AF-R6BK47-F1
#
_entry.id   AF-R6BK47-F1
#
_cell.length_a   1.000
_cell.length_b   1.000
_cell.length_c   1.000
_cell.angle_alpha   90.00
_cell.angle_beta   90.00
_cell.angle_gamma   90.00
#
_symmetry.space_group_name_H-M   'P 1'
#
loop_
_entity.id
_entity.type
_entity.pdbx_description
1 polymer ?
#
loop_
_entity_poly.entity_id
_entity_poly.type
_entity_poly.pdbx_seq_one_letter_code
_entity_poly.pdbx_strand_id
1 'polypeptide(L)'
;MKSRTDFVSIGWMDQLRQAMYNQIKAMGALLWVLLGFTVGLGNMMMEISPFGAALCAAAPFRYLPAAALGSAAGSLLLSNLAELGGAHTLTIKYTAAILLITLARRTAAHSESTMQRTTAAPLLAFFGLLLPSVASLLAQSFSGYKLVMALAEATMAAACAYFLARGLKAFSLGQGLFTLTRADFISVVLTASMLIVSLSNVTFGGISLGRLLAALAVLLCALAGGERWGAISGIVCGTAVGVALFPKMQLIGIYALAGLAAGVFSNLGRFGCAGAFVLTFGGMSLLSGPPPVMPLVYEGCISAVTLLLLPQSVLCALRAKLFRQPMDSAGKSVRQLMLERLGEASGALREIARTTQAVSHQLDKVKAGSLEQVYDEAVDNICLHCGLKTRCWQQEYTDTLDVFHHLTPLLRQNGSICEEDFGYPLSARCGKRAQLAQQINLGYQEFTAKEGMSRKVARVRSVVTDQFEGLGELLEGLSQELCGISGYEERMMAQVREYLEHERCQLRRVDCYRDRQGRVFLQIDLEPYRVARLELERMSMDLSSVCDCAFALPQKLEITETDPSGRQQRAVRLRFCERAEFTAEFAASQHTCQGCRLCGDACQSFTDRRSVAHIVLSDGMGSGTAAAVDANMTVSLITKLIDAGVSYTAALKIVNSALLVKSGEESLSTIDITAIDLYTGQAHFYKAGAAPTFVRRGNRAGMVESTSLPVGILTAVEFEKSSIKLSDGDLVVMVSDGATACGSDWILSVLDHFAADGNLQALCDDIASTARLRRNDNHDDDITVCACRITKGI
;
A
#
# COMPACT_ATOMS: atom_id res chain seq x y z
N MET A 1 3.16 5.83 70.33
CA MET A 1 2.37 6.29 69.16
C MET A 1 1.79 5.06 68.47
N LYS A 2 0.49 5.10 68.21
CA LYS A 2 -0.31 4.04 67.57
C LYS A 2 0.13 3.81 66.11
N SER A 3 0.27 2.55 65.71
CA SER A 3 -0.30 2.09 64.44
C SER A 3 -0.65 0.60 64.56
N ARG A 4 -1.90 0.36 64.97
CA ARG A 4 -2.69 -0.80 64.57
C ARG A 4 -2.70 -0.83 63.04
N THR A 5 -2.29 -1.94 62.45
CA THR A 5 -2.83 -2.36 61.16
C THR A 5 -3.20 -3.82 61.30
N ASP A 6 -4.50 -4.03 61.20
CA ASP A 6 -5.21 -5.28 61.35
C ASP A 6 -4.67 -6.38 60.44
N PHE A 7 -4.83 -7.61 60.94
CA PHE A 7 -4.84 -8.83 60.14
C PHE A 7 -5.86 -8.67 59.02
N VAL A 8 -5.42 -8.27 57.83
CA VAL A 8 -6.14 -8.55 56.60
C VAL A 8 -5.94 -10.04 56.35
N SER A 9 -7.00 -10.82 56.59
CA SER A 9 -7.11 -12.18 56.07
C SER A 9 -6.95 -12.11 54.55
N ILE A 10 -5.73 -12.34 54.06
CA ILE A 10 -5.46 -12.53 52.64
C ILE A 10 -6.41 -13.64 52.20
N GLY A 11 -7.33 -13.31 51.30
CA GLY A 11 -8.32 -14.24 50.81
C GLY A 11 -7.63 -15.51 50.31
N TRP A 12 -8.22 -16.68 50.56
CA TRP A 12 -7.69 -17.97 50.10
C TRP A 12 -7.34 -17.96 48.60
N MET A 13 -8.04 -17.14 47.82
CA MET A 13 -7.80 -16.92 46.38
C MET A 13 -6.52 -16.15 46.07
N ASP A 14 -6.10 -15.19 46.91
CA ASP A 14 -4.83 -14.48 46.78
C ASP A 14 -3.66 -15.33 47.28
N GLN A 15 -3.87 -16.15 48.32
CA GLN A 15 -2.91 -17.18 48.72
C GLN A 15 -2.70 -18.22 47.61
N LEU A 16 -3.76 -18.66 46.93
CA LEU A 16 -3.69 -19.55 45.78
C LEU A 16 -3.01 -18.90 44.57
N ARG A 17 -3.30 -17.62 44.28
CA ARG A 17 -2.61 -16.87 43.22
C ARG A 17 -1.13 -16.69 43.53
N GLN A 18 -0.78 -16.41 44.78
CA GLN A 18 0.61 -16.25 45.21
C GLN A 18 1.35 -17.59 45.23
N ALA A 19 0.66 -18.69 45.58
CA ALA A 19 1.18 -20.05 45.47
C ALA A 19 1.38 -20.46 44.00
N MET A 20 0.42 -20.19 43.11
CA MET A 20 0.57 -20.40 41.66
C MET A 20 1.71 -19.58 41.07
N TYR A 21 1.81 -18.31 41.45
CA TYR A 21 2.88 -17.43 40.99
C TYR A 21 4.25 -17.90 41.49
N ASN A 22 4.33 -18.37 42.73
CA ASN A 22 5.54 -18.99 43.28
C ASN A 22 5.88 -20.32 42.60
N GLN A 23 4.88 -21.14 42.25
CA GLN A 23 5.09 -22.37 41.48
C GLN A 23 5.57 -22.09 40.05
N ILE A 24 5.00 -21.10 39.36
CA ILE A 24 5.45 -20.67 38.02
C ILE A 24 6.89 -20.13 38.10
N LYS A 25 7.24 -19.37 39.15
CA LYS A 25 8.61 -18.90 39.38
C LYS A 25 9.58 -20.05 39.67
N ALA A 26 9.19 -21.00 40.51
CA ALA A 26 9.99 -22.17 40.84
C ALA A 26 10.22 -23.06 39.60
N MET A 27 9.18 -23.23 38.77
CA MET A 27 9.26 -23.94 37.50
C MET A 27 10.20 -23.24 36.51
N GLY A 28 10.18 -21.90 36.45
CA GLY A 28 11.14 -21.11 35.69
C GLY A 28 12.58 -21.32 36.16
N ALA A 29 12.84 -21.27 37.47
CA ALA A 29 14.18 -21.52 38.02
C ALA A 29 14.66 -22.95 37.75
N LEU A 30 13.77 -23.95 37.85
CA LEU A 30 14.07 -25.35 37.57
C LEU A 30 14.43 -25.59 36.09
N LEU A 31 13.75 -24.91 35.16
CA LEU A 31 14.11 -24.92 33.73
C LEU A 31 15.51 -24.35 33.49
N TRP A 32 15.92 -23.31 34.21
CA TRP A 32 17.27 -22.76 34.10
C TRP A 32 18.34 -23.66 34.74
N VAL A 33 18.03 -24.40 35.81
CA VAL A 33 18.92 -25.44 36.35
C VAL A 33 19.11 -26.54 35.31
N LEU A 34 18.03 -27.00 34.68
CA LEU A 34 18.08 -28.06 33.67
C LEU A 34 18.81 -27.62 32.39
N LEU A 35 18.58 -26.38 31.94
CA LEU A 35 19.35 -25.77 30.85
C LEU A 35 20.83 -25.64 31.22
N GLY A 36 21.12 -25.18 32.45
CA GLY A 36 22.49 -25.09 32.96
C GLY A 36 23.20 -26.43 32.97
N PHE A 37 22.52 -27.47 33.46
CA PHE A 37 23.03 -28.84 33.53
C PHE A 37 23.29 -29.45 32.16
N THR A 38 22.34 -29.33 31.24
CA THR A 38 22.49 -29.84 29.88
C THR A 38 23.65 -29.17 29.16
N VAL A 39 23.71 -27.83 29.16
CA VAL A 39 24.78 -27.06 28.52
C VAL A 39 26.14 -27.32 29.20
N GLY A 40 26.17 -27.54 30.52
CA GLY A 40 27.38 -27.90 31.27
C GLY A 40 27.97 -29.27 30.91
N LEU A 41 27.16 -30.17 30.33
CA LEU A 41 27.62 -31.47 29.81
C LEU A 41 28.24 -31.38 28.41
N GLY A 42 28.17 -30.22 27.76
CA GLY A 42 28.69 -30.05 26.41
C GLY A 42 30.21 -29.99 26.35
N ASN A 43 30.79 -30.94 25.63
CA ASN A 43 32.22 -31.04 25.36
C ASN A 43 32.44 -30.97 23.85
N MET A 44 33.42 -30.19 23.42
CA MET A 44 33.88 -30.08 22.04
C MET A 44 35.25 -30.75 21.94
N MET A 45 35.44 -31.59 20.92
CA MET A 45 36.72 -32.28 20.67
C MET A 45 37.26 -33.07 21.87
N MET A 46 36.37 -33.60 22.72
CA MET A 46 36.71 -34.39 23.92
C MET A 46 37.50 -33.68 25.03
N GLU A 47 37.96 -32.44 24.85
CA GLU A 47 38.80 -31.73 25.82
C GLU A 47 38.26 -30.36 26.31
N ILE A 48 37.35 -29.73 25.56
CA ILE A 48 36.97 -28.31 25.76
C ILE A 48 35.46 -28.18 26.07
N SER A 49 35.10 -27.67 27.25
CA SER A 49 33.68 -27.47 27.66
C SER A 49 33.36 -25.99 28.00
N PRO A 50 33.25 -25.09 27.00
CA PRO A 50 33.13 -23.65 27.23
C PRO A 50 31.68 -23.22 27.52
N PHE A 51 30.69 -24.08 27.26
CA PHE A 51 29.29 -23.67 27.18
C PHE A 51 28.68 -23.32 28.54
N GLY A 52 29.04 -24.04 29.61
CA GLY A 52 28.55 -23.74 30.96
C GLY A 52 28.98 -22.35 31.45
N ALA A 53 30.24 -21.98 31.21
CA ALA A 53 30.76 -20.64 31.50
C ALA A 53 30.08 -19.56 30.64
N ALA A 54 29.90 -19.84 29.34
CA ALA A 54 29.22 -18.95 28.41
C ALA A 54 27.75 -18.69 28.80
N LEU A 55 27.02 -19.72 29.25
CA LEU A 55 25.64 -19.59 29.72
C LEU A 55 25.56 -18.72 30.98
N CYS A 56 26.48 -18.89 31.93
CA CYS A 56 26.53 -18.07 33.15
C CYS A 56 26.81 -16.58 32.84
N ALA A 57 27.58 -16.30 31.79
CA ALA A 57 27.78 -14.94 31.30
C ALA A 57 26.53 -14.37 30.61
N ALA A 58 25.79 -15.19 29.87
CA ALA A 58 24.61 -14.78 29.09
C ALA A 58 23.28 -14.76 29.88
N ALA A 59 23.16 -15.52 30.97
CA ALA A 59 21.90 -15.72 31.69
C ALA A 59 21.35 -14.41 32.31
N PRO A 60 20.02 -14.24 32.40
CA PRO A 60 19.42 -13.11 33.11
C PRO A 60 19.77 -13.16 34.61
N PHE A 61 20.06 -11.99 35.20
CA PHE A 61 20.54 -11.87 36.59
C PHE A 61 19.68 -12.64 37.61
N ARG A 62 18.36 -12.63 37.40
CA ARG A 62 17.39 -13.32 38.27
C ARG A 62 17.54 -14.85 38.31
N TYR A 63 17.97 -15.46 37.21
CA TYR A 63 18.15 -16.92 37.10
C TYR A 63 19.63 -17.34 37.10
N LEU A 64 20.56 -16.39 37.28
CA LEU A 64 22.00 -16.64 37.36
C LEU A 64 22.41 -17.73 38.36
N PRO A 65 21.94 -17.75 39.64
CA PRO A 65 22.35 -18.80 40.57
C PRO A 65 21.83 -20.18 40.17
N ALA A 66 20.63 -20.26 39.59
CA ALA A 66 20.05 -21.49 39.10
C ALA A 66 20.83 -22.05 37.90
N ALA A 67 21.15 -21.20 36.92
CA ALA A 67 21.98 -21.58 35.78
C ALA A 67 23.38 -22.02 36.20
N ALA A 68 24.01 -21.33 37.15
CA ALA A 68 25.34 -21.66 37.63
C ALA A 68 25.40 -22.97 38.42
N LEU A 69 24.41 -23.24 39.27
CA LEU A 69 24.30 -24.53 39.97
C LEU A 69 24.13 -25.68 38.96
N GLY A 70 23.27 -25.50 37.96
CA GLY A 70 23.09 -26.47 36.88
C GLY A 70 24.38 -26.71 36.10
N SER A 71 25.03 -25.65 35.61
CA SER A 71 26.26 -25.76 34.82
C SER A 71 27.43 -26.34 35.59
N ALA A 72 27.58 -26.00 36.88
CA ALA A 72 28.59 -26.60 37.74
C ALA A 72 28.33 -28.11 37.92
N ALA A 73 27.09 -28.51 38.23
CA ALA A 73 26.71 -29.92 38.36
C ALA A 73 26.92 -30.70 37.05
N GLY A 74 26.58 -30.11 35.90
CA GLY A 74 26.82 -30.72 34.58
C GLY A 74 28.31 -30.93 34.29
N SER A 75 29.13 -29.91 34.56
CA SER A 75 30.59 -30.00 34.37
C SER A 75 31.28 -31.02 35.30
N LEU A 76 30.73 -31.24 36.50
CA LEU A 76 31.19 -32.26 37.45
C LEU A 76 30.70 -33.66 37.07
N LEU A 77 29.48 -33.81 36.53
CA LEU A 77 29.02 -35.12 36.06
C LEU A 77 29.82 -35.58 34.84
N LEU A 78 30.20 -34.65 33.96
CA LEU A 78 31.11 -34.91 32.85
C LEU A 78 32.47 -35.46 33.35
N SER A 79 32.93 -35.06 34.54
CA SER A 79 34.16 -35.57 35.13
C SER A 79 34.07 -37.03 35.56
N ASN A 80 32.94 -37.46 36.11
CA ASN A 80 32.72 -38.86 36.51
C ASN A 80 32.51 -39.77 35.29
N LEU A 81 31.92 -39.27 34.20
CA LEU A 81 31.83 -40.01 32.93
C LEU A 81 33.20 -40.18 32.26
N ALA A 82 34.14 -39.26 32.50
CA ALA A 82 35.52 -39.33 32.01
C ALA A 82 36.46 -40.19 32.89
N GLU A 83 35.99 -40.71 34.04
CA GLU A 83 36.80 -41.56 34.95
C GLU A 83 37.27 -42.90 34.36
N LEU A 84 36.80 -43.29 33.17
CA LEU A 84 37.38 -44.42 32.42
C LEU A 84 38.73 -44.10 31.72
N GLY A 85 39.21 -42.85 31.76
CA GLY A 85 40.51 -42.45 31.22
C GLY A 85 41.08 -41.24 31.98
N GLY A 86 41.97 -41.51 32.94
CA GLY A 86 42.40 -40.56 33.98
C GLY A 86 42.90 -39.19 33.50
N ALA A 87 42.23 -38.12 33.94
CA ALA A 87 42.78 -36.77 34.03
C ALA A 87 41.94 -35.86 34.97
N HIS A 88 42.18 -35.93 36.28
CA HIS A 88 41.43 -35.16 37.30
C HIS A 88 41.70 -33.63 37.30
N THR A 89 42.66 -33.13 36.52
CA THR A 89 43.07 -31.71 36.52
C THR A 89 42.27 -30.82 35.56
N LEU A 90 41.46 -31.39 34.66
CA LEU A 90 40.76 -30.66 33.59
C LEU A 90 39.37 -30.14 33.98
N THR A 91 38.78 -30.60 35.08
CA THR A 91 37.36 -30.35 35.42
C THR A 91 37.18 -29.26 36.48
N ILE A 92 38.19 -29.06 37.34
CA ILE A 92 38.21 -28.01 38.36
C ILE A 92 38.30 -26.61 37.72
N LYS A 93 38.95 -26.47 36.54
CA LYS A 93 39.07 -25.17 35.86
C LYS A 93 37.70 -24.60 35.43
N TYR A 94 36.76 -25.43 34.99
CA TYR A 94 35.45 -24.97 34.50
C TYR A 94 34.51 -24.58 35.64
N THR A 95 34.53 -25.33 36.75
CA THR A 95 33.77 -24.98 37.96
C THR A 95 34.32 -23.69 38.59
N ALA A 96 35.64 -23.51 38.60
CA ALA A 96 36.28 -22.25 39.00
C ALA A 96 35.88 -21.08 38.08
N ALA A 97 35.84 -21.28 36.76
CA ALA A 97 35.39 -20.26 35.81
C ALA A 97 33.94 -19.83 36.04
N ILE A 98 33.03 -20.79 36.28
CA ILE A 98 31.61 -20.51 36.59
C ILE A 98 31.50 -19.70 37.89
N LEU A 99 32.27 -20.05 38.93
CA LEU A 99 32.29 -19.34 40.20
C LEU A 99 32.81 -17.89 40.04
N LEU A 100 33.90 -17.69 39.29
CA LEU A 100 34.43 -16.35 39.00
C LEU A 100 33.44 -15.47 38.23
N ILE A 101 32.80 -16.02 37.19
CA ILE A 101 31.81 -15.29 36.38
C ILE A 101 30.60 -14.90 37.24
N THR A 102 30.11 -15.81 38.09
CA THR A 102 28.97 -15.50 38.96
C THR A 102 29.29 -14.46 40.03
N LEU A 103 30.49 -14.49 40.61
CA LEU A 103 30.94 -13.50 41.59
C LEU A 103 31.14 -12.12 40.95
N ALA A 104 31.77 -12.06 39.76
CA ALA A 104 31.95 -10.82 39.00
C ALA A 104 30.60 -10.18 38.61
N ARG A 105 29.61 -10.98 38.21
CA ARG A 105 28.28 -10.47 37.87
C ARG A 105 27.46 -10.04 39.09
N ARG A 106 27.64 -10.68 40.25
CA ARG A 106 26.98 -10.26 41.50
C ARG A 106 27.51 -8.93 42.02
N THR A 107 28.81 -8.66 41.86
CA THR A 107 29.43 -7.39 42.27
C THR A 107 29.12 -6.24 41.30
N ALA A 108 28.96 -6.52 40.01
CA ALA A 108 28.57 -5.54 38.98
C ALA A 108 27.05 -5.22 38.92
N ALA A 109 26.23 -5.81 39.81
CA ALA A 109 24.76 -5.77 39.76
C ALA A 109 24.13 -4.36 39.87
N HIS A 110 24.90 -3.34 40.28
CA HIS A 110 24.37 -2.00 40.51
C HIS A 110 24.19 -1.16 39.22
N SER A 111 24.76 -1.59 38.08
CA SER A 111 24.82 -0.78 36.86
C SER A 111 24.70 -1.62 35.57
N GLU A 112 23.55 -2.24 35.32
CA GLU A 112 23.31 -2.90 34.02
C GLU A 112 22.06 -2.38 33.30
N SER A 113 22.28 -1.55 32.27
CA SER A 113 21.33 -1.34 31.19
C SER A 113 21.28 -2.54 30.24
N THR A 114 20.13 -2.77 29.60
CA THR A 114 19.88 -3.93 28.73
C THR A 114 20.82 -4.00 27.51
N MET A 115 21.35 -2.87 27.04
CA MET A 115 22.25 -2.79 25.88
C MET A 115 23.71 -3.12 26.23
N GLN A 116 24.14 -2.84 27.46
CA GLN A 116 25.47 -3.23 27.97
C GLN A 116 25.62 -4.75 28.15
N ARG A 117 24.53 -5.50 28.36
CA ARG A 117 24.57 -6.95 28.61
C ARG A 117 25.03 -7.77 27.41
N THR A 118 24.62 -7.42 26.19
CA THR A 118 24.99 -8.16 24.97
C THR A 118 26.46 -8.01 24.60
N THR A 119 27.09 -6.88 24.94
CA THR A 119 28.52 -6.63 24.70
C THR A 119 29.40 -7.01 25.89
N ALA A 120 28.87 -6.99 27.12
CA ALA A 120 29.61 -7.39 28.32
C ALA A 120 29.70 -8.91 28.50
N ALA A 121 28.68 -9.68 28.09
CA ALA A 121 28.68 -11.14 28.25
C ALA A 121 29.88 -11.87 27.58
N PRO A 122 30.31 -11.53 26.35
CA PRO A 122 31.48 -12.13 25.72
C PRO A 122 32.79 -11.84 26.46
N LEU A 123 32.98 -10.60 26.92
CA LEU A 123 34.17 -10.20 27.68
C LEU A 123 34.25 -10.92 29.02
N LEU A 124 33.11 -11.03 29.72
CA LEU A 124 33.01 -11.77 30.98
C LEU A 124 33.33 -13.26 30.80
N ALA A 125 32.83 -13.89 29.74
CA ALA A 125 33.13 -15.30 29.45
C ALA A 125 34.62 -15.50 29.07
N PHE A 126 35.20 -14.56 28.31
CA PHE A 126 36.61 -14.59 27.92
C PHE A 126 37.54 -14.56 29.14
N PHE A 127 37.47 -13.52 29.95
CA PHE A 127 38.34 -13.36 31.12
C PHE A 127 38.02 -14.37 32.22
N GLY A 128 36.74 -14.72 32.39
CA GLY A 128 36.29 -15.71 33.37
C GLY A 128 36.85 -17.11 33.12
N LEU A 129 37.06 -17.50 31.86
CA LEU A 129 37.65 -18.79 31.49
C LEU A 129 39.18 -18.73 31.35
N LEU A 130 39.73 -17.61 30.88
CA LEU A 130 41.18 -17.44 30.72
C LEU A 130 41.93 -17.48 32.07
N LEU A 131 41.37 -16.87 33.12
CA LEU A 131 42.02 -16.78 34.43
C LEU A 131 42.29 -18.17 35.06
N PRO A 132 41.30 -19.07 35.20
CA PRO A 132 41.55 -20.44 35.66
C PRO A 132 42.48 -21.23 34.75
N SER A 133 42.37 -21.05 33.43
CA SER A 133 43.24 -21.76 32.48
C SER A 133 44.70 -21.31 32.61
N VAL A 134 44.99 -20.02 32.76
CA VAL A 134 46.35 -19.51 33.02
C VAL A 134 46.87 -19.93 34.39
N ALA A 135 46.01 -19.93 35.43
CA ALA A 135 46.40 -20.44 36.74
C ALA A 135 46.78 -21.93 36.70
N SER A 136 46.06 -22.75 35.92
CA SER A 136 46.41 -24.16 35.72
C SER A 136 47.72 -24.35 34.96
N LEU A 137 48.07 -23.41 34.06
CA LEU A 137 49.33 -23.41 33.31
C LEU A 137 50.53 -23.05 34.18
N LEU A 138 50.37 -22.16 35.16
CA LEU A 138 51.41 -21.80 36.13
C LEU A 138 51.67 -22.90 37.16
N ALA A 139 50.67 -23.75 37.42
CA ALA A 139 50.79 -24.90 38.33
C ALA A 139 51.45 -26.14 37.67
N GLN A 140 51.63 -26.15 36.35
CA GLN A 140 52.25 -27.24 35.58
C GLN A 140 53.46 -26.74 34.79
N SER A 141 54.21 -27.64 34.14
CA SER A 141 55.29 -27.25 33.23
C SER A 141 54.76 -26.38 32.08
N PHE A 142 55.35 -25.19 31.90
CA PHE A 142 54.96 -24.25 30.85
C PHE A 142 55.16 -24.86 29.45
N SER A 143 54.13 -24.79 28.62
CA SER A 143 54.17 -25.20 27.22
C SER A 143 53.38 -24.20 26.37
N GLY A 144 54.02 -23.65 25.33
CA GLY A 144 53.38 -22.70 24.42
C GLY A 144 52.11 -23.25 23.76
N TYR A 145 52.05 -24.57 23.51
CA TYR A 145 50.87 -25.24 22.99
C TYR A 145 49.65 -25.10 23.91
N LYS A 146 49.84 -25.32 25.22
CA LYS A 146 48.73 -25.22 26.19
C LYS A 146 48.24 -23.77 26.36
N LEU A 147 49.12 -22.78 26.20
CA LEU A 147 48.74 -21.36 26.20
C LEU A 147 47.86 -21.02 24.98
N VAL A 148 48.23 -21.49 23.79
CA VAL A 148 47.44 -21.32 22.57
C VAL A 148 46.07 -21.98 22.70
N MET A 149 46.01 -23.19 23.27
CA MET A 149 44.74 -23.89 23.52
C MET A 149 43.86 -23.16 24.55
N ALA A 150 44.45 -22.61 25.62
CA ALA A 150 43.72 -21.81 26.61
C ALA A 150 43.13 -20.52 26.02
N LEU A 151 43.87 -19.85 25.13
CA LEU A 151 43.39 -18.68 24.39
C LEU A 151 42.27 -19.05 23.41
N ALA A 152 42.41 -20.17 22.68
CA ALA A 152 41.38 -20.67 21.77
C ALA A 152 40.09 -21.04 22.52
N GLU A 153 40.22 -21.67 23.68
CA GLU A 153 39.10 -22.02 24.57
C GLU A 153 38.37 -20.77 25.10
N ALA A 154 39.11 -19.76 25.56
CA ALA A 154 38.54 -18.51 26.04
C ALA A 154 37.82 -17.71 24.93
N THR A 155 38.39 -17.65 23.71
CA THR A 155 37.74 -17.00 22.57
C THR A 155 36.46 -17.73 22.15
N MET A 156 36.46 -19.07 22.18
CA MET A 156 35.27 -19.86 21.90
C MET A 156 34.16 -19.66 22.94
N ALA A 157 34.51 -19.54 24.23
CA ALA A 157 33.56 -19.20 25.28
C ALA A 157 32.94 -17.81 25.10
N ALA A 158 33.74 -16.82 24.68
CA ALA A 158 33.26 -15.48 24.35
C ALA A 158 32.26 -15.48 23.19
N ALA A 159 32.57 -16.20 22.12
CA ALA A 159 31.67 -16.36 20.97
C ALA A 159 30.36 -17.06 21.36
N CYS A 160 30.43 -18.12 22.15
CA CYS A 160 29.24 -18.81 22.65
C CYS A 160 28.36 -17.91 23.52
N ALA A 161 28.98 -17.09 24.40
CA ALA A 161 28.26 -16.17 25.26
C ALA A 161 27.53 -15.07 24.47
N TYR A 162 28.12 -14.57 23.38
CA TYR A 162 27.48 -13.61 22.49
C TYR A 162 26.19 -14.18 21.87
N PHE A 163 26.28 -15.37 21.26
CA PHE A 163 25.12 -16.00 20.61
C PHE A 163 24.07 -16.44 21.63
N LEU A 164 24.46 -16.94 22.81
CA LEU A 164 23.53 -17.27 23.89
C LEU A 164 22.79 -16.04 24.41
N ALA A 165 23.49 -14.93 24.67
CA ALA A 165 22.85 -13.70 25.16
C ALA A 165 21.84 -13.15 24.15
N ARG A 166 22.18 -13.20 22.86
CA ARG A 166 21.33 -12.72 21.77
C ARG A 166 20.16 -13.67 21.48
N GLY A 167 20.40 -14.97 21.44
CA GLY A 167 19.39 -16.01 21.19
C GLY A 167 18.36 -16.12 22.32
N LEU A 168 18.80 -16.06 23.58
CA LEU A 168 17.89 -16.06 24.74
C LEU A 168 17.00 -14.81 24.78
N LYS A 169 17.53 -13.65 24.35
CA LYS A 169 16.73 -12.42 24.21
C LYS A 169 15.66 -12.58 23.13
N ALA A 170 16.03 -13.12 21.97
CA ALA A 170 15.08 -13.39 20.88
C ALA A 170 13.94 -14.33 21.33
N PHE A 171 14.26 -15.38 22.10
CA PHE A 171 13.26 -16.30 22.66
C PHE A 171 12.35 -15.63 23.69
N SER A 172 12.89 -14.73 24.54
CA SER A 172 12.12 -14.02 25.57
C SER A 172 11.07 -13.04 25.02
N LEU A 173 11.24 -12.56 23.79
CA LEU A 173 10.34 -11.61 23.14
C LEU A 173 9.15 -12.28 22.43
N GLY A 174 9.10 -13.63 22.40
CA GLY A 174 7.98 -14.38 21.81
C GLY A 174 7.76 -14.16 20.31
N GLN A 175 8.75 -13.61 19.61
CA GLN A 175 8.69 -13.36 18.17
C GLN A 175 8.88 -14.67 17.40
N GLY A 176 8.15 -14.86 16.29
CA GLY A 176 8.33 -16.03 15.42
C GLY A 176 9.72 -16.03 14.77
N LEU A 177 10.30 -17.21 14.47
CA LEU A 177 11.68 -17.33 13.98
C LEU A 177 11.97 -16.49 12.72
N PHE A 178 10.96 -16.21 11.89
CA PHE A 178 11.09 -15.47 10.63
C PHE A 178 10.85 -13.97 10.73
N THR A 179 10.33 -13.48 11.87
CA THR A 179 10.24 -12.03 12.17
C THR A 179 11.54 -11.49 12.79
N LEU A 180 12.51 -12.37 13.03
CA LEU A 180 13.81 -12.04 13.60
C LEU A 180 14.74 -11.45 12.54
N THR A 181 15.60 -10.51 12.94
CA THR A 181 16.66 -10.01 12.05
C THR A 181 17.61 -11.16 11.66
N ARG A 182 18.29 -11.05 10.50
CA ARG A 182 19.22 -12.10 10.02
C ARG A 182 20.22 -12.54 11.11
N ALA A 183 20.71 -11.58 11.90
CA ALA A 183 21.66 -11.85 12.97
C ALA A 183 21.03 -12.51 14.21
N ASP A 184 19.77 -12.19 14.54
CA ASP A 184 19.04 -12.86 15.62
C ASP A 184 18.70 -14.31 15.23
N PHE A 185 18.30 -14.53 13.98
CA PHE A 185 18.05 -15.87 13.43
C PHE A 185 19.30 -16.77 13.54
N ILE A 186 20.45 -16.28 13.09
CA ILE A 186 21.73 -17.02 13.21
C ILE A 186 22.04 -17.33 14.68
N SER A 187 21.79 -16.38 15.59
CA SER A 187 22.02 -16.61 17.02
C SER A 187 21.13 -17.72 17.59
N VAL A 188 19.84 -17.77 17.24
CA VAL A 188 18.92 -18.83 17.68
C VAL A 188 19.38 -20.19 17.15
N VAL A 189 19.75 -20.26 15.87
CA VAL A 189 20.26 -21.50 15.25
C VAL A 189 21.51 -21.99 15.97
N LEU A 190 22.48 -21.11 16.22
CA LEU A 190 23.72 -21.47 16.93
C LEU A 190 23.45 -21.89 18.39
N THR A 191 22.52 -21.25 19.09
CA THR A 191 22.13 -21.69 20.45
C THR A 191 21.49 -23.07 20.46
N ALA A 192 20.67 -23.41 19.44
CA ALA A 192 20.11 -24.74 19.28
C ALA A 192 21.21 -25.77 18.98
N SER A 193 22.20 -25.43 18.14
CA SER A 193 23.37 -26.27 17.87
C SER A 193 24.17 -26.56 19.15
N MET A 194 24.41 -25.56 20.01
CA MET A 194 25.09 -25.76 21.30
C MET A 194 24.33 -26.74 22.19
N LEU A 195 22.99 -26.65 22.21
CA LEU A 195 22.16 -27.59 22.95
C LEU A 195 22.25 -29.00 22.38
N ILE A 196 22.24 -29.16 21.06
CA ILE A 196 22.44 -30.47 20.39
C ILE A 196 23.80 -31.08 20.72
N VAL A 197 24.89 -30.29 20.65
CA VAL A 197 26.24 -30.72 21.06
C VAL A 197 26.21 -31.21 22.50
N SER A 198 25.57 -30.46 23.39
CA SER A 198 25.58 -30.77 24.81
C SER A 198 24.76 -32.01 25.17
N LEU A 199 23.63 -32.25 24.49
CA LEU A 199 22.84 -33.46 24.64
C LEU A 199 23.47 -34.68 23.95
N SER A 200 24.43 -34.49 23.05
CA SER A 200 25.07 -35.59 22.32
C SER A 200 25.90 -36.50 23.24
N ASN A 201 26.38 -35.95 24.36
CA ASN A 201 27.12 -36.69 25.39
C ASN A 201 26.23 -37.55 26.30
N VAL A 202 24.91 -37.33 26.28
CA VAL A 202 23.95 -38.16 27.03
C VAL A 202 23.58 -39.38 26.20
N THR A 203 24.07 -40.55 26.60
CA THR A 203 23.82 -41.83 25.93
C THR A 203 23.06 -42.79 26.84
N PHE A 204 21.97 -43.36 26.33
CA PHE A 204 21.19 -44.41 27.00
C PHE A 204 21.23 -45.67 26.12
N GLY A 205 21.81 -46.76 26.62
CA GLY A 205 21.87 -48.03 25.86
C GLY A 205 22.59 -47.95 24.51
N GLY A 206 23.56 -47.04 24.36
CA GLY A 206 24.29 -46.80 23.11
C GLY A 206 23.66 -45.78 22.16
N ILE A 207 22.45 -45.29 22.46
CA ILE A 207 21.72 -44.29 21.68
C ILE A 207 21.93 -42.91 22.29
N SER A 208 22.33 -41.93 21.49
CA SER A 208 22.52 -40.54 21.94
C SER A 208 21.27 -39.70 21.76
N LEU A 209 20.87 -39.01 22.83
CA LEU A 209 19.71 -38.11 22.81
C LEU A 209 19.95 -36.91 21.88
N GLY A 210 21.16 -36.35 21.87
CA GLY A 210 21.49 -35.23 20.98
C GLY A 210 21.42 -35.59 19.51
N ARG A 211 21.85 -36.80 19.13
CA ARG A 211 21.80 -37.28 17.73
C ARG A 211 20.37 -37.55 17.27
N LEU A 212 19.52 -38.10 18.15
CA LEU A 212 18.08 -38.24 17.86
C LEU A 212 17.41 -36.88 17.62
N LEU A 213 17.69 -35.89 18.47
CA LEU A 213 17.13 -34.55 18.32
C LEU A 213 17.65 -33.85 17.05
N ALA A 214 18.93 -34.04 16.71
CA ALA A 214 19.53 -33.55 15.47
C ALA A 214 18.83 -34.13 14.24
N ALA A 215 18.68 -35.46 14.17
CA ALA A 215 18.00 -36.13 13.05
C ALA A 215 16.52 -35.74 12.95
N LEU A 216 15.82 -35.63 14.09
CA LEU A 216 14.43 -35.16 14.12
C LEU A 216 14.30 -33.70 13.67
N ALA A 217 15.22 -32.81 14.09
CA ALA A 217 15.23 -31.42 13.66
C ALA A 217 15.44 -31.29 12.15
N VAL A 218 16.33 -32.09 11.57
CA VAL A 218 16.55 -32.14 10.11
C VAL A 218 15.29 -32.59 9.38
N LEU A 219 14.66 -33.67 9.85
CA LEU A 219 13.41 -34.18 9.29
C LEU A 219 12.25 -33.18 9.37
N LEU A 220 12.08 -32.49 10.50
CA LEU A 220 11.05 -31.47 10.67
C LEU A 220 11.30 -30.25 9.76
N CYS A 221 12.56 -29.81 9.63
CA CYS A 221 12.92 -28.71 8.73
C CYS A 221 12.73 -29.09 7.27
N ALA A 222 13.08 -30.32 6.89
CA ALA A 222 12.87 -30.85 5.54
C ALA A 222 11.39 -30.97 5.18
N LEU A 223 10.54 -31.46 6.10
CA LEU A 223 9.11 -31.60 5.87
C LEU A 223 8.39 -30.25 5.80
N ALA A 224 8.81 -29.27 6.60
CA ALA A 224 8.16 -27.97 6.67
C ALA A 224 8.67 -26.95 5.64
N GLY A 225 9.95 -27.02 5.27
CA GLY A 225 10.62 -26.05 4.41
C GLY A 225 11.22 -26.62 3.12
N GLY A 226 11.03 -27.91 2.84
CA GLY A 226 11.51 -28.55 1.61
C GLY A 226 13.03 -28.64 1.51
N GLU A 227 13.54 -28.67 0.28
CA GLU A 227 14.96 -28.88 -0.03
C GLU A 227 15.91 -27.89 0.68
N ARG A 228 15.55 -26.60 0.72
CA ARG A 228 16.42 -25.53 1.22
C ARG A 228 16.65 -25.67 2.72
N TRP A 229 15.58 -25.86 3.47
CA TRP A 229 15.61 -25.99 4.92
C TRP A 229 16.12 -27.36 5.37
N GLY A 230 15.85 -28.42 4.61
CA GLY A 230 16.43 -29.75 4.82
C GLY A 230 17.96 -29.73 4.70
N ALA A 231 18.51 -29.09 3.65
CA ALA A 231 19.96 -28.97 3.47
C ALA A 231 20.62 -28.11 4.55
N ILE A 232 20.07 -26.93 4.85
CA ILE A 232 20.63 -26.02 5.87
C ILE A 232 20.62 -26.67 7.26
N SER A 233 19.49 -27.26 7.66
CA SER A 233 19.41 -27.96 8.95
C SER A 233 20.34 -29.17 9.00
N GLY A 234 20.50 -29.91 7.90
CA GLY A 234 21.45 -31.01 7.77
C GLY A 234 22.90 -30.58 7.98
N ILE A 235 23.33 -29.48 7.39
CA ILE A 235 24.68 -28.93 7.59
C ILE A 235 24.87 -28.47 9.04
N VAL A 236 23.91 -27.73 9.59
CA VAL A 236 24.00 -27.20 10.96
C VAL A 236 23.99 -28.31 12.01
N CYS A 237 23.10 -29.30 11.88
CA CYS A 237 23.03 -30.43 12.80
C CYS A 237 24.22 -31.38 12.61
N GLY A 238 24.65 -31.59 11.36
CA GLY A 238 25.81 -32.40 11.03
C GLY A 238 27.11 -31.82 11.59
N THR A 239 27.32 -30.50 11.46
CA THR A 239 28.47 -29.80 12.07
C THR A 239 28.44 -29.86 13.59
N ALA A 240 27.28 -29.64 14.22
CA ALA A 240 27.12 -29.79 15.66
C ALA A 240 27.50 -31.21 16.14
N VAL A 241 26.94 -32.25 15.52
CA VAL A 241 27.22 -33.65 15.90
C VAL A 241 28.66 -34.05 15.57
N GLY A 242 29.20 -33.60 14.43
CA GLY A 242 30.57 -33.89 14.01
C GLY A 242 31.63 -33.33 14.96
N VAL A 243 31.41 -32.12 15.48
CA VAL A 243 32.30 -31.49 16.48
C VAL A 243 32.20 -32.18 17.85
N ALA A 244 31.02 -32.71 18.20
CA ALA A 244 30.83 -33.46 19.44
C ALA A 244 31.53 -34.84 19.42
N LEU A 245 31.60 -35.51 18.27
CA LEU A 245 32.11 -36.89 18.12
C LEU A 245 33.43 -36.98 17.33
N PHE A 246 34.40 -36.10 17.62
CA PHE A 246 35.73 -36.18 17.00
C PHE A 246 36.38 -37.56 17.25
N PRO A 247 36.95 -38.25 16.22
CA PRO A 247 37.29 -37.79 14.87
C PRO A 247 36.26 -38.11 13.76
N LYS A 248 35.01 -38.47 14.07
CA LYS A 248 33.98 -38.90 13.09
C LYS A 248 33.37 -37.72 12.29
N MET A 249 34.23 -36.93 11.65
CA MET A 249 33.85 -35.73 10.89
C MET A 249 33.01 -36.02 9.63
N GLN A 250 33.02 -37.27 9.16
CA GLN A 250 32.21 -37.74 8.02
C GLN A 250 30.70 -37.57 8.25
N LEU A 251 30.26 -37.52 9.52
CA LEU A 251 28.85 -37.30 9.87
C LEU A 251 28.30 -35.97 9.33
N ILE A 252 29.14 -34.96 9.12
CA ILE A 252 28.72 -33.67 8.54
C ILE A 252 28.11 -33.89 7.14
N GLY A 253 28.81 -34.66 6.31
CA GLY A 253 28.36 -34.97 4.94
C GLY A 253 27.11 -35.84 4.94
N ILE A 254 27.01 -36.79 5.87
CA ILE A 254 25.87 -37.72 5.98
C ILE A 254 24.59 -36.96 6.35
N TYR A 255 24.63 -36.10 7.36
CA TYR A 255 23.47 -35.29 7.76
C TYR A 255 23.06 -34.28 6.68
N ALA A 256 24.03 -33.65 6.00
CA ALA A 256 23.75 -32.72 4.91
C ALA A 256 23.05 -33.42 3.73
N LEU A 257 23.57 -34.57 3.28
CA LEU A 257 22.98 -35.32 2.18
C LEU A 257 21.62 -35.92 2.54
N ALA A 258 21.48 -36.47 3.75
CA ALA A 258 20.21 -37.01 4.24
C ALA A 258 19.13 -35.91 4.39
N GLY A 259 19.51 -34.72 4.86
CA GLY A 259 18.62 -33.57 4.93
C GLY A 259 18.18 -33.04 3.57
N LEU A 260 19.09 -32.99 2.60
CA LEU A 260 18.77 -32.63 1.21
C LEU A 260 17.80 -33.65 0.58
N ALA A 261 18.11 -34.95 0.70
CA ALA A 261 17.26 -36.02 0.17
C ALA A 261 15.86 -35.98 0.81
N ALA A 262 15.78 -35.86 2.14
CA ALA A 262 14.52 -35.72 2.86
C ALA A 262 13.72 -34.48 2.40
N GLY A 263 14.41 -33.38 2.07
CA GLY A 263 13.81 -32.14 1.58
C GLY A 263 13.27 -32.24 0.15
N VAL A 264 13.98 -32.91 -0.76
CA VAL A 264 13.52 -33.16 -2.14
C VAL A 264 12.25 -34.01 -2.15
N PHE A 265 12.19 -35.05 -1.31
CA PHE A 265 11.04 -35.95 -1.20
C PHE A 265 9.95 -35.45 -0.24
N SER A 266 10.04 -34.21 0.26
CA SER A 266 9.02 -33.62 1.14
C SER A 266 7.65 -33.47 0.47
N ASN A 267 7.61 -33.35 -0.87
CA ASN A 267 6.38 -33.30 -1.65
C ASN A 267 5.54 -34.59 -1.57
N LEU A 268 6.17 -35.74 -1.27
CA LEU A 268 5.49 -37.03 -1.04
C LEU A 268 4.97 -37.16 0.41
N GLY A 269 5.03 -36.08 1.20
CA GLY A 269 4.59 -36.05 2.59
C GLY A 269 5.53 -36.77 3.56
N ARG A 270 5.02 -37.05 4.77
CA ARG A 270 5.81 -37.61 5.88
C ARG A 270 6.51 -38.93 5.55
N PHE A 271 5.88 -39.77 4.72
CA PHE A 271 6.43 -41.08 4.34
C PHE A 271 7.61 -40.95 3.37
N GLY A 272 7.50 -40.06 2.37
CA GLY A 272 8.60 -39.78 1.45
C GLY A 272 9.81 -39.18 2.15
N CYS A 273 9.58 -38.20 3.03
CA CYS A 273 10.63 -37.55 3.82
C CYS A 273 11.36 -38.54 4.75
N ALA A 274 10.60 -39.35 5.52
CA ALA A 274 11.16 -40.36 6.42
C ALA A 274 11.92 -41.47 5.66
N GLY A 275 11.36 -41.97 4.56
CA GLY A 275 12.00 -43.01 3.74
C GLY A 275 13.31 -42.55 3.11
N ALA A 276 13.32 -41.35 2.50
CA ALA A 276 14.53 -40.78 1.91
C ALA A 276 15.62 -40.54 2.96
N PHE A 277 15.26 -40.03 4.14
CA PHE A 277 16.22 -39.83 5.23
C PHE A 277 16.84 -41.14 5.69
N VAL A 278 16.05 -42.18 5.96
CA VAL A 278 16.57 -43.49 6.43
C VAL A 278 17.46 -44.15 5.38
N LEU A 279 17.07 -44.11 4.10
CA LEU A 279 17.86 -44.69 3.02
C LEU A 279 19.22 -44.00 2.89
N THR A 280 19.24 -42.67 2.86
CA THR A 280 20.47 -41.90 2.69
C THR A 280 21.33 -41.89 3.96
N PHE A 281 20.73 -41.60 5.13
CA PHE A 281 21.44 -41.57 6.41
C PHE A 281 21.94 -42.96 6.81
N GLY A 282 21.07 -43.97 6.74
CA GLY A 282 21.42 -45.36 7.03
C GLY A 282 22.46 -45.89 6.04
N GLY A 283 22.19 -45.78 4.73
CA GLY A 283 23.10 -46.27 3.68
C GLY A 283 24.51 -45.67 3.78
N MET A 284 24.63 -44.35 3.94
CA MET A 284 25.93 -43.69 4.09
C MET A 284 26.61 -44.00 5.42
N SER A 285 25.84 -44.24 6.49
CA SER A 285 26.38 -44.66 7.79
C SER A 285 26.99 -46.06 7.75
N LEU A 286 26.41 -47.00 6.97
CA LEU A 286 26.98 -48.33 6.77
C LEU A 286 28.29 -48.29 5.97
N LEU A 287 28.42 -47.34 5.03
CA LEU A 287 29.60 -47.20 4.17
C LEU A 287 30.81 -46.57 4.89
N SER A 288 30.59 -45.89 6.03
CA SER A 288 31.59 -44.99 6.63
C SER A 288 32.53 -45.62 7.67
N GLY A 289 32.41 -46.90 8.05
CA GLY A 289 33.43 -47.53 8.91
C GLY A 289 33.10 -48.88 9.56
N PRO A 290 34.09 -49.50 10.25
CA PRO A 290 33.92 -50.79 10.92
C PRO A 290 33.02 -50.71 12.18
N PRO A 291 32.40 -51.84 12.57
CA PRO A 291 31.37 -51.89 13.61
C PRO A 291 31.83 -51.42 15.00
N PRO A 292 30.90 -50.90 15.84
CA PRO A 292 29.44 -50.98 15.69
C PRO A 292 28.82 -49.71 15.07
N VAL A 293 28.41 -49.80 13.79
CA VAL A 293 27.63 -48.78 13.07
C VAL A 293 26.12 -48.86 13.37
N MET A 294 25.68 -49.93 14.03
CA MET A 294 24.27 -50.21 14.33
C MET A 294 23.57 -49.14 15.18
N PRO A 295 24.19 -48.53 16.21
CA PRO A 295 23.53 -47.47 16.99
C PRO A 295 23.14 -46.25 16.15
N LEU A 296 23.97 -45.88 15.15
CA LEU A 296 23.70 -44.74 14.28
C LEU A 296 22.51 -45.02 13.34
N VAL A 297 22.41 -46.25 12.83
CA VAL A 297 21.27 -46.68 12.01
C VAL A 297 20.00 -46.71 12.84
N TYR A 298 20.05 -47.23 14.06
CA TYR A 298 18.91 -47.22 14.98
C TYR A 298 18.45 -45.80 15.31
N GLU A 299 19.37 -44.86 15.54
CA GLU A 299 19.04 -43.45 15.76
C GLU A 299 18.30 -42.81 14.57
N GLY A 300 18.76 -43.08 13.35
CA GLY A 300 18.08 -42.62 12.13
C GLY A 300 16.67 -43.19 12.00
N CYS A 301 16.51 -44.49 12.22
CA CYS A 301 15.21 -45.17 12.18
C CYS A 301 14.25 -44.67 13.27
N ILE A 302 14.72 -44.50 14.51
CA ILE A 302 13.91 -43.99 15.62
C ILE A 302 13.42 -42.58 15.31
N SER A 303 14.26 -41.72 14.76
CA SER A 303 13.90 -40.34 14.39
C SER A 303 12.85 -40.31 13.28
N ALA A 304 12.98 -41.19 12.28
CA ALA A 304 12.00 -41.34 11.21
C ALA A 304 10.65 -41.87 11.69
N VAL A 305 10.64 -42.89 12.55
CA VAL A 305 9.42 -43.41 13.18
C VAL A 305 8.74 -42.35 14.05
N THR A 306 9.54 -41.57 14.80
CA THR A 306 9.04 -40.47 15.63
C THR A 306 8.32 -39.41 14.77
N LEU A 307 8.84 -39.08 13.59
CA LEU A 307 8.16 -38.18 12.66
C LEU A 307 6.82 -38.75 12.17
N LEU A 308 6.77 -40.05 11.88
CA LEU A 308 5.55 -40.71 11.38
C LEU A 308 4.44 -40.78 12.44
N LEU A 309 4.82 -40.96 13.70
CA LEU A 309 3.90 -41.00 14.86
C LEU A 309 3.41 -39.61 15.29
N LEU A 310 4.02 -38.52 14.80
CA LEU A 310 3.65 -37.17 15.18
C LEU A 310 2.28 -36.78 14.59
N PRO A 311 1.30 -36.34 15.42
CA PRO A 311 -0.05 -36.02 14.94
C PRO A 311 -0.05 -34.79 14.03
N GLN A 312 -0.93 -34.80 13.03
CA GLN A 312 -1.02 -33.71 12.02
C GLN A 312 -1.31 -32.34 12.65
N SER A 313 -2.04 -32.30 13.76
CA SER A 313 -2.31 -31.07 14.53
C SER A 313 -1.04 -30.41 15.06
N VAL A 314 -0.08 -31.20 15.56
CA VAL A 314 1.21 -30.71 16.07
C VAL A 314 2.11 -30.26 14.92
N LEU A 315 2.11 -30.98 13.81
CA LEU A 315 2.82 -30.58 12.58
C LEU A 315 2.31 -29.26 12.02
N CYS A 316 0.99 -29.07 11.95
CA CYS A 316 0.37 -27.82 11.52
C CYS A 316 0.69 -26.67 12.49
N ALA A 317 0.61 -26.91 13.81
CA ALA A 317 0.96 -25.91 14.82
C ALA A 317 2.45 -25.52 14.78
N LEU A 318 3.34 -26.50 14.58
CA LEU A 318 4.77 -26.28 14.39
C LEU A 318 5.03 -25.48 13.11
N ARG A 319 4.40 -25.83 11.99
CA ARG A 319 4.52 -25.07 10.74
C ARG A 319 4.06 -23.62 10.92
N ALA A 320 2.93 -23.40 11.60
CA ALA A 320 2.40 -22.05 11.85
C ALA A 320 3.28 -21.22 12.80
N LYS A 321 3.91 -21.84 13.82
CA LYS A 321 4.76 -21.13 14.81
C LYS A 321 6.22 -20.97 14.38
N LEU A 322 6.86 -22.02 13.89
CA LEU A 322 8.26 -22.00 13.43
C LEU A 322 8.40 -21.37 12.06
N PHE A 323 7.49 -21.67 11.13
CA PHE A 323 7.46 -21.15 9.76
C PHE A 323 6.30 -20.18 9.59
N ARG A 324 6.19 -19.23 10.53
CA ARG A 324 5.40 -18.02 10.34
C ARG A 324 6.02 -17.26 9.18
N GLN A 325 5.73 -17.67 7.95
CA GLN A 325 6.02 -16.85 6.79
C GLN A 325 5.38 -15.49 7.10
N PRO A 326 6.11 -14.36 7.01
CA PRO A 326 5.41 -13.12 6.73
C PRO A 326 4.59 -13.45 5.49
N MET A 327 3.27 -13.45 5.63
CA MET A 327 2.43 -13.84 4.53
C MET A 327 2.84 -12.96 3.36
N ASP A 328 3.19 -13.61 2.26
CA ASP A 328 3.35 -13.05 0.92
C ASP A 328 2.10 -12.20 0.51
N SER A 329 1.05 -12.19 1.33
CA SER A 329 -0.06 -11.25 1.34
C SER A 329 0.34 -9.78 1.42
N ALA A 330 1.40 -9.36 2.12
CA ALA A 330 1.76 -7.92 2.14
C ALA A 330 2.27 -7.44 0.77
N GLY A 331 3.09 -8.25 0.08
CA GLY A 331 3.53 -7.95 -1.29
C GLY A 331 2.41 -8.10 -2.33
N LYS A 332 1.55 -9.11 -2.16
CA LYS A 332 0.37 -9.32 -3.02
C LYS A 332 -0.69 -8.25 -2.81
N SER A 333 -0.92 -7.77 -1.58
CA SER A 333 -1.89 -6.72 -1.29
C SER A 333 -1.44 -5.37 -1.79
N VAL A 334 -0.17 -5.01 -1.63
CA VAL A 334 0.39 -3.77 -2.22
C VAL A 334 0.27 -3.82 -3.73
N ARG A 335 0.63 -4.94 -4.36
CA ARG A 335 0.48 -5.11 -5.81
C ARG A 335 -0.97 -5.07 -6.26
N GLN A 336 -1.89 -5.69 -5.53
CA GLN A 336 -3.32 -5.69 -5.85
C GLN A 336 -3.93 -4.30 -5.67
N LEU A 337 -3.60 -3.58 -4.59
CA LEU A 337 -4.01 -2.20 -4.38
C LEU A 337 -3.46 -1.32 -5.51
N MET A 338 -2.19 -1.46 -5.87
CA MET A 338 -1.60 -0.77 -7.03
C MET A 338 -2.34 -1.08 -8.33
N LEU A 339 -2.63 -2.36 -8.61
CA LEU A 339 -3.35 -2.78 -9.81
C LEU A 339 -4.79 -2.25 -9.84
N GLU A 340 -5.44 -2.19 -8.69
CA GLU A 340 -6.82 -1.68 -8.57
C GLU A 340 -6.85 -0.17 -8.81
N ARG A 341 -5.90 0.59 -8.24
CA ARG A 341 -5.71 2.02 -8.52
C ARG A 341 -5.36 2.29 -9.98
N LEU A 342 -4.49 1.47 -10.56
CA LEU A 342 -4.16 1.54 -11.99
C LEU A 342 -5.39 1.23 -12.86
N GLY A 343 -6.28 0.34 -12.40
CA GLY A 343 -7.53 0.02 -13.05
C GLY A 343 -8.53 1.18 -13.05
N GLU A 344 -8.74 1.83 -11.90
CA GLU A 344 -9.58 3.04 -11.77
C GLU A 344 -9.07 4.16 -12.68
N ALA A 345 -7.76 4.42 -12.62
CA ALA A 345 -7.07 5.36 -13.48
C ALA A 345 -7.21 5.04 -14.97
N SER A 346 -6.99 3.78 -15.36
CA SER A 346 -7.16 3.33 -16.74
C SER A 346 -8.59 3.54 -17.24
N GLY A 347 -9.59 3.42 -16.36
CA GLY A 347 -10.97 3.78 -16.65
C GLY A 347 -11.13 5.24 -17.07
N ALA A 348 -10.62 6.17 -16.26
CA ALA A 348 -10.62 7.60 -16.57
C ALA A 348 -9.86 7.90 -17.89
N LEU A 349 -8.71 7.27 -18.11
CA LEU A 349 -7.93 7.44 -19.34
C LEU A 349 -8.64 6.93 -20.59
N ARG A 350 -9.42 5.86 -20.49
CA ARG A 350 -10.25 5.38 -21.60
C ARG A 350 -11.39 6.34 -21.92
N GLU A 351 -11.96 7.00 -20.91
CA GLU A 351 -12.99 8.01 -21.12
C GLU A 351 -12.40 9.22 -21.87
N ILE A 352 -11.22 9.70 -21.45
CA ILE A 352 -10.47 10.75 -22.15
C ILE A 352 -10.11 10.31 -23.58
N ALA A 353 -9.54 9.11 -23.77
CA ALA A 353 -9.17 8.62 -25.09
C ALA A 353 -10.36 8.51 -26.06
N ARG A 354 -11.55 8.12 -25.55
CA ARG A 354 -12.78 8.12 -26.36
C ARG A 354 -13.19 9.52 -26.77
N THR A 355 -13.08 10.51 -25.88
CA THR A 355 -13.32 11.91 -26.25
C THR A 355 -12.32 12.40 -27.31
N THR A 356 -11.03 12.06 -27.17
CA THR A 356 -9.97 12.38 -28.15
C THR A 356 -10.24 11.75 -29.54
N GLN A 357 -10.70 10.50 -29.55
CA GLN A 357 -11.03 9.79 -30.78
C GLN A 357 -12.28 10.38 -31.46
N ALA A 358 -13.27 10.82 -30.68
CA ALA A 358 -14.43 11.52 -31.20
C ALA A 358 -14.05 12.85 -31.88
N VAL A 359 -13.10 13.61 -31.34
CA VAL A 359 -12.56 14.81 -32.01
C VAL A 359 -11.92 14.46 -33.33
N SER A 360 -11.03 13.47 -33.34
CA SER A 360 -10.29 13.09 -34.54
C SER A 360 -11.25 12.68 -35.66
N HIS A 361 -12.34 11.99 -35.30
CA HIS A 361 -13.34 11.58 -36.27
C HIS A 361 -14.21 12.75 -36.79
N GLN A 362 -14.48 13.78 -35.96
CA GLN A 362 -15.11 15.02 -36.40
C GLN A 362 -14.18 15.80 -37.35
N LEU A 363 -12.90 15.92 -36.98
CA LEU A 363 -11.82 16.50 -37.79
C LEU A 363 -11.72 15.85 -39.18
N ASP A 364 -11.76 14.52 -39.25
CA ASP A 364 -11.67 13.76 -40.51
C ASP A 364 -12.91 13.92 -41.41
N LYS A 365 -14.09 14.17 -40.82
CA LYS A 365 -15.33 14.47 -41.58
C LYS A 365 -15.33 15.88 -42.18
N VAL A 366 -14.53 16.81 -41.65
CA VAL A 366 -14.44 18.22 -42.09
C VAL A 366 -13.18 18.45 -42.94
N LYS A 367 -12.80 17.48 -43.80
CA LYS A 367 -11.85 17.78 -44.87
C LYS A 367 -12.48 18.86 -45.75
N ALA A 368 -11.89 20.05 -45.72
CA ALA A 368 -12.28 21.13 -46.63
C ALA A 368 -12.21 20.57 -48.06
N GLY A 369 -13.28 20.79 -48.84
CA GLY A 369 -13.20 20.60 -50.28
C GLY A 369 -12.10 21.48 -50.85
N SER A 370 -11.71 21.27 -52.11
CA SER A 370 -10.71 22.12 -52.75
C SER A 370 -11.37 23.11 -53.71
N LEU A 371 -10.68 24.19 -54.04
CA LEU A 371 -11.21 25.19 -54.98
C LEU A 371 -11.36 24.58 -56.39
N GLU A 372 -10.58 23.53 -56.70
CA GLU A 372 -10.77 22.71 -57.90
C GLU A 372 -12.14 21.98 -57.91
N GLN A 373 -12.61 21.47 -56.76
CA GLN A 373 -13.92 20.81 -56.68
C GLN A 373 -15.09 21.76 -56.98
N VAL A 374 -14.97 23.03 -56.56
CA VAL A 374 -15.97 24.08 -56.89
C VAL A 374 -16.05 24.29 -58.40
N TYR A 375 -14.91 24.25 -59.09
CA TYR A 375 -14.87 24.35 -60.54
C TYR A 375 -15.42 23.10 -61.21
N ASP A 376 -15.05 21.91 -60.76
CA ASP A 376 -15.54 20.65 -61.30
C ASP A 376 -17.07 20.54 -61.19
N GLU A 377 -17.66 20.91 -60.05
CA GLU A 377 -19.12 20.92 -59.86
C GLU A 377 -19.81 21.95 -60.78
N ALA A 378 -19.22 23.13 -60.97
CA ALA A 378 -19.76 24.13 -61.90
C ALA A 378 -19.69 23.65 -63.36
N VAL A 379 -18.61 22.95 -63.73
CA VAL A 379 -18.42 22.34 -65.05
C VAL A 379 -19.42 21.20 -65.27
N ASP A 380 -19.62 20.35 -64.28
CA ASP A 380 -20.53 19.22 -64.40
C ASP A 380 -21.99 19.66 -64.55
N ASN A 381 -22.38 20.66 -63.78
CA ASN A 381 -23.76 21.16 -63.80
C ASN A 381 -24.07 21.95 -65.08
N ILE A 382 -23.12 22.75 -65.60
CA ILE A 382 -23.39 23.68 -66.73
C ILE A 382 -22.76 23.20 -68.03
N CYS A 383 -21.47 22.88 -68.01
CA CYS A 383 -20.69 22.62 -69.22
C CYS A 383 -20.98 21.24 -69.82
N LEU A 384 -21.21 20.19 -69.03
CA LEU A 384 -21.59 18.86 -69.56
C LEU A 384 -22.92 18.87 -70.32
N HIS A 385 -23.82 19.79 -69.95
CA HIS A 385 -25.12 20.02 -70.57
C HIS A 385 -25.07 21.10 -71.68
N CYS A 386 -23.87 21.50 -72.12
CA CYS A 386 -23.68 22.48 -73.19
C CYS A 386 -23.35 21.80 -74.53
N GLY A 387 -23.93 22.31 -75.63
CA GLY A 387 -23.65 21.81 -76.99
C GLY A 387 -22.19 22.00 -77.45
N LEU A 388 -21.43 22.86 -76.79
CA LEU A 388 -20.02 23.16 -77.10
C LEU A 388 -19.00 22.39 -76.23
N LYS A 389 -19.45 21.41 -75.41
CA LYS A 389 -18.58 20.71 -74.44
C LYS A 389 -17.34 20.05 -75.06
N THR A 390 -17.49 19.43 -76.23
CA THR A 390 -16.39 18.77 -76.96
C THR A 390 -15.30 19.76 -77.36
N ARG A 391 -15.70 20.99 -77.70
CA ARG A 391 -14.77 22.05 -78.07
C ARG A 391 -14.03 22.58 -76.84
N CYS A 392 -14.75 22.96 -75.78
CA CYS A 392 -14.15 23.54 -74.58
C CYS A 392 -13.29 22.55 -73.77
N TRP A 393 -13.73 21.30 -73.61
CA TRP A 393 -13.11 20.34 -72.69
C TRP A 393 -12.32 19.21 -73.37
N GLN A 394 -12.30 19.12 -74.71
CA GLN A 394 -11.46 18.16 -75.44
C GLN A 394 -10.51 18.81 -76.44
N GLN A 395 -10.98 19.77 -77.24
CA GLN A 395 -10.13 20.44 -78.25
C GLN A 395 -9.32 21.60 -77.67
N GLU A 396 -9.95 22.44 -76.84
CA GLU A 396 -9.39 23.70 -76.31
C GLU A 396 -9.38 23.69 -74.77
N TYR A 397 -9.00 22.55 -74.20
CA TYR A 397 -8.98 22.31 -72.76
C TYR A 397 -8.06 23.29 -72.03
N THR A 398 -6.84 23.48 -72.52
CA THR A 398 -5.81 24.32 -71.89
C THR A 398 -6.28 25.77 -71.78
N ASP A 399 -6.78 26.33 -72.89
CA ASP A 399 -7.32 27.70 -72.94
C ASP A 399 -8.49 27.90 -71.97
N THR A 400 -9.34 26.88 -71.81
CA THR A 400 -10.49 26.93 -70.91
C THR A 400 -10.03 26.87 -69.45
N LEU A 401 -9.11 25.97 -69.13
CA LEU A 401 -8.56 25.78 -67.79
C LEU A 401 -7.82 27.04 -67.29
N ASP A 402 -7.03 27.68 -68.16
CA ASP A 402 -6.29 28.89 -67.83
C ASP A 402 -7.20 30.05 -67.41
N VAL A 403 -8.38 30.17 -68.04
CA VAL A 403 -9.39 31.17 -67.64
C VAL A 403 -9.94 30.85 -66.25
N PHE A 404 -10.24 29.58 -65.94
CA PHE A 404 -10.70 29.19 -64.60
C PHE A 404 -9.65 29.45 -63.52
N HIS A 405 -8.36 29.17 -63.80
CA HIS A 405 -7.27 29.51 -62.90
C HIS A 405 -7.15 31.02 -62.65
N HIS A 406 -7.46 31.85 -63.65
CA HIS A 406 -7.45 33.30 -63.49
C HIS A 406 -8.60 33.82 -62.60
N LEU A 407 -9.68 33.06 -62.43
CA LEU A 407 -10.78 33.41 -61.52
C LEU A 407 -10.43 33.17 -60.05
N THR A 408 -9.51 32.27 -59.75
CA THR A 408 -9.09 31.94 -58.38
C THR A 408 -8.61 33.17 -57.57
N PRO A 409 -7.69 34.02 -58.07
CA PRO A 409 -7.29 35.23 -57.34
C PRO A 409 -8.43 36.24 -57.17
N LEU A 410 -9.34 36.35 -58.15
CA LEU A 410 -10.50 37.26 -58.09
C LEU A 410 -11.50 36.83 -57.03
N LEU A 411 -11.82 35.53 -56.95
CA LEU A 411 -12.68 34.97 -55.90
C LEU A 411 -12.09 35.22 -54.51
N ARG A 412 -10.77 35.05 -54.34
CA ARG A 412 -10.09 35.27 -53.05
C ARG A 412 -10.04 36.73 -52.62
N GLN A 413 -9.97 37.68 -53.55
CA GLN A 413 -9.91 39.11 -53.24
C GLN A 413 -11.29 39.74 -53.07
N ASN A 414 -12.24 39.40 -53.95
CA ASN A 414 -13.52 40.10 -54.06
C ASN A 414 -14.69 39.30 -53.46
N GLY A 415 -14.51 38.00 -53.18
CA GLY A 415 -15.55 37.14 -52.62
C GLY A 415 -16.60 36.64 -53.61
N SER A 416 -16.61 37.16 -54.85
CA SER A 416 -17.52 36.77 -55.92
C SER A 416 -16.97 37.16 -57.30
N ILE A 417 -17.46 36.54 -58.36
CA ILE A 417 -17.16 36.84 -59.78
C ILE A 417 -18.41 37.19 -60.59
N CYS A 418 -18.22 37.93 -61.68
CA CYS A 418 -19.23 38.38 -62.63
C CYS A 418 -18.97 37.81 -64.04
N GLU A 419 -19.92 37.97 -64.97
CA GLU A 419 -19.75 37.50 -66.36
C GLU A 419 -18.57 38.16 -67.10
N GLU A 420 -18.20 39.37 -66.70
CA GLU A 420 -17.12 40.15 -67.29
C GLU A 420 -15.72 39.65 -66.91
N ASP A 421 -15.61 38.87 -65.82
CA ASP A 421 -14.34 38.35 -65.31
C ASP A 421 -13.81 37.16 -66.14
N PHE A 422 -14.65 36.57 -67.01
CA PHE A 422 -14.22 35.54 -67.95
C PHE A 422 -13.47 36.18 -69.11
N GLY A 423 -12.14 36.00 -69.15
CA GLY A 423 -11.27 36.54 -70.19
C GLY A 423 -11.38 35.84 -71.56
N TYR A 424 -10.69 36.41 -72.55
CA TYR A 424 -10.46 35.75 -73.85
C TYR A 424 -9.54 34.54 -73.66
N PRO A 425 -9.78 33.38 -74.32
CA PRO A 425 -10.73 33.16 -75.42
C PRO A 425 -12.11 32.61 -75.00
N LEU A 426 -12.33 32.30 -73.71
CA LEU A 426 -13.60 31.72 -73.25
C LEU A 426 -14.77 32.70 -73.38
N SER A 427 -14.51 34.01 -73.22
CA SER A 427 -15.49 35.09 -73.39
C SER A 427 -16.16 35.11 -74.76
N ALA A 428 -15.43 34.76 -75.82
CA ALA A 428 -15.92 34.77 -77.20
C ALA A 428 -16.73 33.51 -77.56
N ARG A 429 -16.60 32.42 -76.79
CA ARG A 429 -17.17 31.10 -77.11
C ARG A 429 -18.32 30.69 -76.19
N CYS A 430 -18.28 31.13 -74.92
CA CYS A 430 -19.25 30.70 -73.91
C CYS A 430 -20.46 31.64 -73.85
N GLY A 431 -21.65 31.12 -74.21
CA GLY A 431 -22.92 31.83 -74.07
C GLY A 431 -23.59 31.68 -72.69
N LYS A 432 -23.01 30.90 -71.76
CA LYS A 432 -23.57 30.60 -70.43
C LYS A 432 -22.75 31.18 -69.28
N ARG A 433 -21.94 32.22 -69.51
CA ARG A 433 -21.02 32.81 -68.52
C ARG A 433 -21.73 33.31 -67.26
N ALA A 434 -22.88 33.96 -67.40
CA ALA A 434 -23.68 34.39 -66.25
C ALA A 434 -24.12 33.22 -65.35
N GLN A 435 -24.54 32.09 -65.95
CA GLN A 435 -24.90 30.88 -65.19
C GLN A 435 -23.67 30.27 -64.51
N LEU A 436 -22.52 30.30 -65.18
CA LEU A 436 -21.26 29.77 -64.64
C LEU A 436 -20.76 30.60 -63.46
N ALA A 437 -20.79 31.93 -63.57
CA ALA A 437 -20.50 32.84 -62.46
C ALA A 437 -21.40 32.54 -61.26
N GLN A 438 -22.71 32.36 -61.50
CA GLN A 438 -23.66 32.09 -60.43
C GLN A 438 -23.37 30.76 -59.70
N GLN A 439 -23.09 29.68 -60.44
CA GLN A 439 -22.77 28.38 -59.83
C GLN A 439 -21.43 28.39 -59.10
N ILE A 440 -20.41 29.03 -59.67
CA ILE A 440 -19.11 29.18 -59.02
C ILE A 440 -19.24 30.03 -57.75
N ASN A 441 -20.02 31.11 -57.76
CA ASN A 441 -20.26 31.94 -56.58
C ASN A 441 -21.01 31.16 -55.48
N LEU A 442 -22.03 30.38 -55.84
CA LEU A 442 -22.76 29.53 -54.90
C LEU A 442 -21.83 28.47 -54.28
N GLY A 443 -21.07 27.76 -55.11
CA GLY A 443 -20.09 26.77 -54.65
C GLY A 443 -18.95 27.41 -53.84
N TYR A 444 -18.53 28.63 -54.16
CA TYR A 444 -17.51 29.38 -53.42
C TYR A 444 -18.02 29.87 -52.06
N GLN A 445 -19.30 30.29 -51.96
CA GLN A 445 -19.94 30.60 -50.68
C GLN A 445 -20.04 29.36 -49.80
N GLU A 446 -20.40 28.22 -50.37
CA GLU A 446 -20.44 26.94 -49.64
C GLU A 446 -19.02 26.49 -49.22
N PHE A 447 -18.04 26.65 -50.12
CA PHE A 447 -16.63 26.37 -49.84
C PHE A 447 -16.09 27.27 -48.72
N THR A 448 -16.30 28.58 -48.77
CA THR A 448 -15.81 29.52 -47.73
C THR A 448 -16.52 29.30 -46.40
N ALA A 449 -17.80 28.93 -46.39
CA ALA A 449 -18.49 28.49 -45.18
C ALA A 449 -17.85 27.22 -44.59
N LYS A 450 -17.49 26.24 -45.43
CA LYS A 450 -16.76 25.02 -45.04
C LYS A 450 -15.31 25.31 -44.61
N GLU A 451 -14.62 26.23 -45.27
CA GLU A 451 -13.22 26.61 -44.98
C GLU A 451 -13.13 27.40 -43.66
N GLY A 452 -14.09 28.29 -43.39
CA GLY A 452 -14.24 29.00 -42.12
C GLY A 452 -14.44 28.04 -40.94
N MET A 453 -15.19 26.96 -41.15
CA MET A 453 -15.31 25.85 -40.20
C MET A 453 -13.99 25.07 -40.06
N SER A 454 -13.31 24.79 -41.17
CA SER A 454 -12.04 24.04 -41.17
C SER A 454 -10.88 24.79 -40.46
N ARG A 455 -10.83 26.12 -40.54
CA ARG A 455 -9.85 26.94 -39.79
C ARG A 455 -10.10 26.95 -38.28
N LYS A 456 -11.36 26.90 -37.83
CA LYS A 456 -11.71 26.70 -36.40
C LYS A 456 -11.26 25.32 -35.93
N VAL A 457 -11.44 24.31 -36.77
CA VAL A 457 -11.03 22.92 -36.55
C VAL A 457 -9.49 22.75 -36.51
N ALA A 458 -8.71 23.55 -37.24
CA ALA A 458 -7.24 23.55 -37.14
C ALA A 458 -6.70 24.07 -35.79
N ARG A 459 -7.42 24.94 -35.07
CA ARG A 459 -7.08 25.34 -33.68
C ARG A 459 -7.19 24.16 -32.70
N VAL A 460 -8.02 23.16 -33.00
CA VAL A 460 -8.21 21.95 -32.20
C VAL A 460 -6.97 21.04 -32.21
N ARG A 461 -6.00 21.22 -33.14
CA ARG A 461 -4.74 20.44 -33.12
C ARG A 461 -3.83 20.72 -31.92
N SER A 462 -3.89 21.90 -31.28
CA SER A 462 -3.10 22.15 -30.04
C SER A 462 -3.69 21.41 -28.83
N VAL A 463 -5.00 21.21 -28.83
CA VAL A 463 -5.76 20.50 -27.78
C VAL A 463 -5.26 19.07 -27.58
N VAL A 464 -4.78 18.41 -28.63
CA VAL A 464 -4.23 17.05 -28.53
C VAL A 464 -2.95 17.02 -27.68
N THR A 465 -2.09 18.03 -27.78
CA THR A 465 -0.84 18.11 -26.99
C THR A 465 -1.15 18.40 -25.51
N ASP A 466 -2.07 19.33 -25.24
CA ASP A 466 -2.51 19.67 -23.88
C ASP A 466 -3.19 18.48 -23.19
N GLN A 467 -3.87 17.61 -23.96
CA GLN A 467 -4.46 16.37 -23.45
C GLN A 467 -3.42 15.30 -23.09
N PHE A 468 -2.28 15.25 -23.80
CA PHE A 468 -1.16 14.38 -23.40
C PHE A 468 -0.44 14.90 -22.16
N GLU A 469 -0.35 16.22 -21.99
CA GLU A 469 0.14 16.84 -20.75
C GLU A 469 -0.79 16.53 -19.58
N GLY A 470 -2.10 16.67 -19.75
CA GLY A 470 -3.10 16.29 -18.74
C GLY A 470 -3.06 14.80 -18.38
N LEU A 471 -2.81 13.92 -19.35
CA LEU A 471 -2.52 12.49 -19.10
C LEU A 471 -1.25 12.31 -18.28
N GLY A 472 -0.19 13.06 -18.57
CA GLY A 472 1.05 13.07 -17.80
C GLY A 472 0.83 13.49 -16.35
N GLU A 473 0.11 14.59 -16.12
CA GLU A 473 -0.25 15.07 -14.78
C GLU A 473 -1.12 14.06 -14.01
N LEU A 474 -2.04 13.37 -14.69
CA LEU A 474 -2.84 12.29 -14.09
C LEU A 474 -1.96 11.12 -13.67
N LEU A 475 -1.06 10.66 -14.54
CA LEU A 475 -0.11 9.58 -14.21
C LEU A 475 0.83 9.98 -13.07
N GLU A 476 1.25 11.24 -13.03
CA GLU A 476 2.06 11.79 -11.95
C GLU A 476 1.28 11.87 -10.64
N GLY A 477 0.04 12.35 -10.65
CA GLY A 477 -0.85 12.37 -9.48
C GLY A 477 -1.07 10.97 -8.91
N LEU A 478 -1.34 9.99 -9.76
CA LEU A 478 -1.44 8.58 -9.35
C LEU A 478 -0.13 8.05 -8.81
N SER A 479 0.99 8.35 -9.45
CA SER A 479 2.32 7.95 -8.96
C SER A 479 2.59 8.53 -7.57
N GLN A 480 2.23 9.80 -7.36
CA GLN A 480 2.36 10.47 -6.06
C GLN A 480 1.44 9.85 -5.00
N GLU A 481 0.20 9.49 -5.33
CA GLU A 481 -0.71 8.77 -4.44
C GLU A 481 -0.20 7.35 -4.12
N LEU A 482 0.30 6.62 -5.11
CA LEU A 482 0.89 5.29 -4.93
C LEU A 482 2.16 5.34 -4.07
N CYS A 483 3.01 6.35 -4.27
CA CYS A 483 4.16 6.65 -3.42
C CYS A 483 3.74 7.32 -2.08
N GLY A 484 2.46 7.66 -1.93
CA GLY A 484 1.83 8.24 -0.76
C GLY A 484 1.54 7.24 0.34
N ILE A 485 1.60 5.94 0.03
CA ILE A 485 1.46 4.85 0.98
C ILE A 485 2.78 4.72 1.76
N SER A 486 2.82 5.29 2.95
CA SER A 486 4.03 5.44 3.77
C SER A 486 4.42 4.15 4.51
N GLY A 487 3.45 3.27 4.76
CA GLY A 487 3.68 2.00 5.43
C GLY A 487 2.42 1.15 5.53
N TYR A 488 2.59 -0.16 5.38
CA TYR A 488 1.52 -1.13 5.60
C TYR A 488 1.56 -1.60 7.06
N GLU A 489 0.40 -1.64 7.73
CA GLU A 489 0.36 -1.92 9.17
C GLU A 489 0.00 -3.37 9.47
N GLU A 490 1.00 -4.26 9.40
CA GLU A 490 0.80 -5.70 9.64
C GLU A 490 0.22 -6.02 11.02
N ARG A 491 0.51 -5.20 12.05
CA ARG A 491 -0.06 -5.38 13.39
C ARG A 491 -1.56 -5.12 13.41
N MET A 492 -2.00 -3.96 12.91
CA MET A 492 -3.42 -3.62 12.86
C MET A 492 -4.19 -4.59 11.96
N MET A 493 -3.60 -5.01 10.84
CA MET A 493 -4.14 -6.08 10.00
C MET A 493 -4.43 -7.38 10.77
N ALA A 494 -3.49 -7.81 11.61
CA ALA A 494 -3.65 -9.02 12.42
C ALA A 494 -4.77 -8.85 13.47
N GLN A 495 -4.83 -7.69 14.12
CA GLN A 495 -5.86 -7.38 15.11
C GLN A 495 -7.27 -7.31 14.51
N VAL A 496 -7.41 -6.65 13.35
CA VAL A 496 -8.69 -6.57 12.63
C VAL A 496 -9.14 -7.97 12.16
N ARG A 497 -8.21 -8.81 11.69
CA ARG A 497 -8.54 -10.19 11.31
C ARG A 497 -9.03 -11.01 12.50
N GLU A 498 -8.36 -10.91 13.64
CA GLU A 498 -8.76 -11.60 14.88
C GLU A 498 -10.16 -11.17 15.35
N TYR A 499 -10.43 -9.87 15.31
CA TYR A 499 -11.76 -9.31 15.61
C TYR A 499 -12.85 -9.86 14.65
N LEU A 500 -12.60 -9.86 13.34
CA LEU A 500 -13.57 -10.35 12.35
C LEU A 500 -13.79 -11.87 12.42
N GLU A 501 -12.75 -12.64 12.78
CA GLU A 501 -12.87 -14.08 13.03
C GLU A 501 -13.76 -14.35 14.27
N HIS A 502 -13.62 -13.54 15.33
CA HIS A 502 -14.49 -13.61 16.52
C HIS A 502 -15.96 -13.33 16.18
N GLU A 503 -16.22 -12.32 15.33
CA GLU A 503 -17.56 -11.99 14.82
C GLU A 503 -18.06 -12.99 13.76
N ARG A 504 -17.37 -14.11 13.55
CA ARG A 504 -17.68 -15.16 12.56
C ARG A 504 -17.84 -14.63 11.14
N CYS A 505 -17.20 -13.52 10.83
CA CYS A 505 -17.19 -12.92 9.50
C CYS A 505 -16.10 -13.59 8.68
N GLN A 506 -16.49 -14.39 7.68
CA GLN A 506 -15.53 -14.92 6.72
C GLN A 506 -15.00 -13.77 5.87
N LEU A 507 -13.74 -13.46 6.14
CA LEU A 507 -13.01 -12.39 5.50
C LEU A 507 -12.55 -12.82 4.10
N ARG A 508 -12.82 -12.02 3.07
CA ARG A 508 -12.16 -12.19 1.77
C ARG A 508 -10.83 -11.46 1.74
N ARG A 509 -10.85 -10.17 2.04
CA ARG A 509 -9.68 -9.30 2.00
C ARG A 509 -9.78 -8.23 3.08
N VAL A 510 -8.64 -7.93 3.69
CA VAL A 510 -8.45 -6.73 4.53
C VAL A 510 -7.18 -6.08 4.03
N ASP A 511 -7.18 -4.76 3.99
CA ASP A 511 -5.99 -3.95 3.75
C ASP A 511 -5.94 -2.78 4.73
N CYS A 512 -4.79 -2.57 5.37
CA CYS A 512 -4.58 -1.48 6.30
C CYS A 512 -3.25 -0.80 5.98
N TYR A 513 -3.31 0.50 5.70
CA TYR A 513 -2.13 1.28 5.35
C TYR A 513 -2.21 2.68 5.96
N ARG A 514 -1.04 3.29 6.11
CA ARG A 514 -0.92 4.72 6.42
C ARG A 514 -0.56 5.51 5.18
N ASP A 515 -1.09 6.72 5.10
CA ASP A 515 -0.63 7.69 4.12
C ASP A 515 0.62 8.45 4.61
N ARG A 516 1.14 9.36 3.79
CA ARG A 516 2.29 10.22 4.15
C ARG A 516 2.03 11.14 5.35
N GLN A 517 0.78 11.47 5.64
CA GLN A 517 0.38 12.30 6.77
C GLN A 517 0.20 11.48 8.06
N GLY A 518 0.39 10.15 7.98
CA GLY A 518 0.27 9.23 9.12
C GLY A 518 -1.16 8.73 9.36
N ARG A 519 -2.11 9.11 8.51
CA ARG A 519 -3.54 8.78 8.62
C ARG A 519 -3.80 7.33 8.30
N VAL A 520 -4.64 6.67 9.09
CA VAL A 520 -4.96 5.24 8.90
C VAL A 520 -6.13 5.04 7.94
N PHE A 521 -5.93 4.17 6.95
CA PHE A 521 -6.96 3.69 6.05
C PHE A 521 -7.10 2.17 6.17
N LEU A 522 -8.31 1.70 6.43
CA LEU A 522 -8.67 0.30 6.57
C LEU A 522 -9.75 -0.08 5.55
N GLN A 523 -9.48 -1.08 4.73
CA GLN A 523 -10.42 -1.61 3.73
C GLN A 523 -10.75 -3.06 4.07
N ILE A 524 -12.03 -3.41 4.05
CA ILE A 524 -12.52 -4.73 4.38
C ILE A 524 -13.49 -5.18 3.29
N ASP A 525 -13.20 -6.30 2.62
CA ASP A 525 -14.06 -6.87 1.60
C ASP A 525 -14.84 -8.05 2.17
N LEU A 526 -16.16 -7.93 2.11
CA LEU A 526 -17.13 -8.87 2.67
C LEU A 526 -18.12 -9.34 1.60
N GLU A 527 -18.82 -10.45 1.87
CA GLU A 527 -19.90 -10.91 1.00
C GLU A 527 -21.17 -10.06 1.17
N PRO A 528 -21.93 -9.78 0.08
CA PRO A 528 -23.03 -8.79 0.12
C PRO A 528 -24.12 -9.09 1.16
N TYR A 529 -24.46 -10.37 1.36
CA TYR A 529 -25.51 -10.78 2.31
C TYR A 529 -25.12 -10.53 3.79
N ARG A 530 -23.84 -10.37 4.10
CA ARG A 530 -23.36 -10.12 5.46
C ARG A 530 -23.43 -8.64 5.83
N VAL A 531 -23.12 -7.75 4.89
CA VAL A 531 -23.21 -6.30 5.12
C VAL A 531 -24.64 -5.87 5.44
N ALA A 532 -25.65 -6.53 4.87
CA ALA A 532 -27.05 -6.27 5.19
C ALA A 532 -27.45 -6.60 6.65
N ARG A 533 -26.62 -7.35 7.39
CA ARG A 533 -26.87 -7.76 8.79
C ARG A 533 -25.93 -7.09 9.79
N LEU A 534 -25.02 -6.25 9.32
CA LEU A 534 -24.00 -5.60 10.15
C LEU A 534 -24.46 -4.21 10.59
N GLU A 535 -24.36 -3.93 11.89
CA GLU A 535 -24.47 -2.58 12.44
C GLU A 535 -23.12 -1.86 12.23
N LEU A 536 -23.05 -0.99 11.21
CA LEU A 536 -21.81 -0.33 10.82
C LEU A 536 -21.23 0.57 11.92
N GLU A 537 -22.08 1.23 12.70
CA GLU A 537 -21.71 2.09 13.84
C GLU A 537 -20.99 1.30 14.95
N ARG A 538 -21.53 0.13 15.29
CA ARG A 538 -20.92 -0.76 16.28
C ARG A 538 -19.58 -1.28 15.78
N MET A 539 -19.54 -1.73 14.53
CA MET A 539 -18.31 -2.20 13.89
C MET A 539 -17.23 -1.10 13.85
N SER A 540 -17.57 0.16 13.57
CA SER A 540 -16.61 1.25 13.60
C SER A 540 -16.09 1.53 15.01
N MET A 541 -16.94 1.45 16.05
CA MET A 541 -16.54 1.63 17.44
C MET A 541 -15.60 0.51 17.90
N ASP A 542 -15.96 -0.74 17.60
CA ASP A 542 -15.16 -1.91 17.96
C ASP A 542 -13.80 -1.87 17.25
N LEU A 543 -13.78 -1.62 15.94
CA LEU A 543 -12.52 -1.46 15.18
C LEU A 543 -11.67 -0.29 15.70
N SER A 544 -12.30 0.79 16.15
CA SER A 544 -11.56 1.92 16.73
C SER A 544 -10.84 1.54 18.01
N SER A 545 -11.49 0.72 18.85
CA SER A 545 -10.88 0.20 20.09
C SER A 545 -9.76 -0.81 19.84
N VAL A 546 -9.92 -1.66 18.83
CA VAL A 546 -8.97 -2.71 18.46
C VAL A 546 -7.69 -2.11 17.86
N CYS A 547 -7.85 -1.06 17.06
CA CYS A 547 -6.79 -0.42 16.30
C CYS A 547 -6.15 0.79 17.01
N ASP A 548 -6.67 1.19 18.18
CA ASP A 548 -6.26 2.42 18.90
C ASP A 548 -6.30 3.67 18.00
N CYS A 549 -7.33 3.76 17.16
CA CYS A 549 -7.51 4.80 16.16
C CYS A 549 -9.01 5.08 15.99
N ALA A 550 -9.43 6.33 16.16
CA ALA A 550 -10.84 6.67 15.97
C ALA A 550 -11.19 6.63 14.47
N PHE A 551 -12.05 5.70 14.05
CA PHE A 551 -12.53 5.62 12.67
C PHE A 551 -13.86 6.36 12.49
N ALA A 552 -14.04 7.00 11.34
CA ALA A 552 -15.34 7.47 10.88
C ALA A 552 -16.22 6.29 10.41
N LEU A 553 -17.50 6.57 10.17
CA LEU A 553 -18.42 5.61 9.56
C LEU A 553 -17.88 5.15 8.19
N PRO A 554 -17.98 3.85 7.88
CA PRO A 554 -17.37 3.32 6.67
C PRO A 554 -18.14 3.70 5.41
N GLN A 555 -17.41 4.04 4.34
CA GLN A 555 -17.98 4.12 3.00
C GLN A 555 -18.21 2.72 2.44
N LYS A 556 -19.41 2.47 1.91
CA LYS A 556 -19.81 1.21 1.31
C LYS A 556 -19.68 1.29 -0.22
N LEU A 557 -18.88 0.40 -0.81
CA LEU A 557 -18.70 0.28 -2.25
C LEU A 557 -19.03 -1.14 -2.71
N GLU A 558 -19.90 -1.29 -3.70
CA GLU A 558 -20.12 -2.60 -4.34
C GLU A 558 -19.04 -2.87 -5.38
N ILE A 559 -18.39 -4.02 -5.29
CA ILE A 559 -17.31 -4.41 -6.20
C ILE A 559 -17.60 -5.78 -6.82
N THR A 560 -17.11 -5.98 -8.05
CA THR A 560 -17.14 -7.28 -8.72
C THR A 560 -15.70 -7.75 -8.89
N GLU A 561 -15.32 -8.82 -8.19
CA GLU A 561 -14.01 -9.41 -8.31
C GLU A 561 -14.05 -10.63 -9.23
N THR A 562 -12.96 -10.84 -9.95
CA THR A 562 -12.78 -12.04 -10.78
C THR A 562 -11.88 -13.01 -10.03
N ASP A 563 -12.43 -14.16 -9.65
CA ASP A 563 -11.71 -15.26 -9.01
C ASP A 563 -10.56 -15.74 -9.92
N PRO A 564 -9.40 -16.22 -9.43
CA PRO A 564 -8.39 -16.91 -10.23
C PRO A 564 -8.92 -18.03 -11.15
N SER A 565 -10.12 -18.56 -10.91
CA SER A 565 -10.82 -19.48 -11.83
C SER A 565 -11.62 -18.79 -12.95
N GLY A 566 -11.53 -17.47 -13.10
CA GLY A 566 -12.24 -16.66 -14.10
C GLY A 566 -13.72 -16.36 -13.80
N ARG A 567 -14.23 -16.69 -12.61
CA ARG A 567 -15.64 -16.43 -12.24
C ARG A 567 -15.79 -15.05 -11.60
N GLN A 568 -16.76 -14.28 -12.06
CA GLN A 568 -17.13 -13.01 -11.42
C GLN A 568 -17.96 -13.26 -10.16
N GLN A 569 -17.57 -12.63 -9.06
CA GLN A 569 -18.25 -12.71 -7.78
C GLN A 569 -18.47 -11.29 -7.23
N ARG A 570 -19.64 -11.05 -6.66
CA ARG A 570 -19.97 -9.77 -6.02
C ARG A 570 -19.42 -9.74 -4.60
N ALA A 571 -18.77 -8.65 -4.24
CA ALA A 571 -18.34 -8.34 -2.88
C ALA A 571 -18.71 -6.90 -2.52
N VAL A 572 -18.72 -6.59 -1.23
CA VAL A 572 -18.93 -5.25 -0.72
C VAL A 572 -17.67 -4.85 0.03
N ARG A 573 -17.08 -3.75 -0.39
CA ARG A 573 -15.95 -3.11 0.27
C ARG A 573 -16.44 -2.07 1.27
N LEU A 574 -16.02 -2.22 2.52
CA LEU A 574 -16.16 -1.22 3.56
C LEU A 574 -14.82 -0.49 3.71
N ARG A 575 -14.80 0.82 3.53
CA ARG A 575 -13.62 1.66 3.74
C ARG A 575 -13.78 2.48 5.01
N PHE A 576 -12.92 2.24 5.98
CA PHE A 576 -12.79 3.01 7.21
C PHE A 576 -11.60 3.94 7.05
N CYS A 577 -11.80 5.21 7.38
CA CYS A 577 -10.77 6.23 7.42
C CYS A 577 -10.69 6.77 8.85
N GLU A 578 -9.49 7.15 9.28
CA GLU A 578 -9.32 7.89 10.52
C GLU A 578 -10.25 9.10 10.57
N ARG A 579 -10.84 9.34 11.74
CA ARG A 579 -11.88 10.36 11.93
C ARG A 579 -11.26 11.75 11.79
N ALA A 580 -11.75 12.50 10.82
CA ALA A 580 -11.37 13.89 10.62
C ALA A 580 -11.90 14.78 11.77
N GLU A 581 -11.24 15.92 12.01
CA GLU A 581 -11.68 16.87 13.06
C GLU A 581 -13.04 17.50 12.72
N PHE A 582 -13.33 17.69 11.42
CA PHE A 582 -14.55 18.30 10.93
C PHE A 582 -15.40 17.33 10.11
N THR A 583 -16.69 17.62 10.04
CA THR A 583 -17.69 17.01 9.14
C THR A 583 -18.32 18.11 8.29
N ALA A 584 -18.66 17.79 7.04
CA ALA A 584 -19.32 18.72 6.13
C ALA A 584 -20.81 18.38 5.99
N GLU A 585 -21.65 19.40 6.09
CA GLU A 585 -23.07 19.36 5.78
C GLU A 585 -23.31 20.17 4.49
N PHE A 586 -24.01 19.58 3.52
CA PHE A 586 -24.26 20.19 2.22
C PHE A 586 -25.75 20.50 2.02
N ALA A 587 -26.04 21.59 1.32
CA ALA A 587 -27.38 21.93 0.85
C ALA A 587 -27.31 22.63 -0.49
N ALA A 588 -28.35 22.49 -1.32
CA ALA A 588 -28.41 23.16 -2.62
C ALA A 588 -29.84 23.49 -3.02
N SER A 589 -30.04 24.62 -3.67
CA SER A 589 -31.31 25.04 -4.25
C SER A 589 -31.08 25.52 -5.67
N GLN A 590 -31.97 25.14 -6.59
CA GLN A 590 -31.92 25.53 -8.00
C GLN A 590 -33.28 26.04 -8.46
N HIS A 591 -33.27 27.13 -9.21
CA HIS A 591 -34.40 27.69 -9.94
C HIS A 591 -34.09 27.70 -11.42
N THR A 592 -35.04 27.20 -12.21
CA THR A 592 -34.92 27.11 -13.67
C THR A 592 -35.58 28.33 -14.31
N CYS A 593 -34.89 28.92 -15.28
CA CYS A 593 -35.40 30.03 -16.10
C CYS A 593 -36.79 29.73 -16.68
N GLN A 594 -37.73 30.68 -16.59
CA GLN A 594 -39.06 30.57 -17.17
C GLN A 594 -39.04 30.29 -18.67
N GLY A 595 -39.77 29.24 -19.09
CA GLY A 595 -39.86 28.81 -20.48
C GLY A 595 -38.86 27.71 -20.86
N CYS A 596 -37.86 27.43 -20.01
CA CYS A 596 -36.92 26.33 -20.18
C CYS A 596 -37.38 25.07 -19.43
N ARG A 597 -37.07 23.89 -19.99
CA ARG A 597 -37.37 22.58 -19.35
C ARG A 597 -36.28 22.11 -18.39
N LEU A 598 -35.06 22.59 -18.58
CA LEU A 598 -33.86 22.19 -17.84
C LEU A 598 -33.10 23.46 -17.46
N CYS A 599 -32.48 23.42 -16.29
CA CYS A 599 -31.59 24.48 -15.80
C CYS A 599 -30.25 24.42 -16.53
N GLY A 600 -29.77 25.58 -17.00
CA GLY A 600 -28.45 25.78 -17.59
C GLY A 600 -27.31 25.60 -16.60
N ASP A 601 -27.57 25.70 -15.30
CA ASP A 601 -26.61 25.45 -14.23
C ASP A 601 -26.56 23.98 -13.81
N ALA A 602 -25.37 23.53 -13.40
CA ALA A 602 -25.18 22.25 -12.73
C ALA A 602 -24.34 22.42 -11.46
N CYS A 603 -24.70 21.70 -10.40
CA CYS A 603 -23.92 21.63 -9.18
C CYS A 603 -23.79 20.20 -8.65
N GLN A 604 -22.68 19.91 -7.98
CA GLN A 604 -22.47 18.65 -7.29
C GLN A 604 -21.59 18.85 -6.06
N SER A 605 -22.07 18.35 -4.92
CA SER A 605 -21.32 18.31 -3.67
C SER A 605 -21.00 16.87 -3.27
N PHE A 606 -19.75 16.61 -2.86
CA PHE A 606 -19.32 15.28 -2.44
C PHE A 606 -18.11 15.35 -1.51
N THR A 607 -17.88 14.30 -0.72
CA THR A 607 -16.65 14.15 0.06
C THR A 607 -15.80 13.07 -0.57
N ASP A 608 -14.56 13.41 -0.94
CA ASP A 608 -13.65 12.46 -1.57
C ASP A 608 -13.08 11.43 -0.57
N ARG A 609 -12.32 10.47 -1.10
CA ARG A 609 -11.70 9.39 -0.32
C ARG A 609 -10.64 9.87 0.68
N ARG A 610 -10.16 11.11 0.55
CA ARG A 610 -9.15 11.75 1.40
C ARG A 610 -9.80 12.62 2.48
N SER A 611 -11.12 12.53 2.62
CA SER A 611 -11.95 13.37 3.50
C SER A 611 -11.84 14.86 3.16
N VAL A 612 -11.76 15.18 1.87
CA VAL A 612 -11.90 16.56 1.38
C VAL A 612 -13.33 16.75 0.89
N ALA A 613 -14.03 17.75 1.42
CA ALA A 613 -15.37 18.14 0.99
C ALA A 613 -15.28 19.07 -0.22
N HIS A 614 -15.96 18.70 -1.31
CA HIS A 614 -15.98 19.43 -2.56
C HIS A 614 -17.38 19.95 -2.86
N ILE A 615 -17.46 21.18 -3.38
CA ILE A 615 -18.62 21.68 -4.10
C ILE A 615 -18.12 22.15 -5.47
N VAL A 616 -18.74 21.63 -6.52
CA VAL A 616 -18.46 22.00 -7.92
C VAL A 616 -19.73 22.63 -8.49
N LEU A 617 -19.61 23.84 -9.03
CA LEU A 617 -20.68 24.58 -9.69
C LEU A 617 -20.22 24.99 -11.09
N SER A 618 -21.11 24.87 -12.06
CA SER A 618 -20.86 25.32 -13.43
C SER A 618 -22.13 25.96 -13.98
N ASP A 619 -21.98 27.17 -14.53
CA ASP A 619 -23.00 27.87 -15.31
C ASP A 619 -22.68 27.67 -16.80
N GLY A 620 -23.61 27.05 -17.52
CA GLY A 620 -23.50 26.83 -18.95
C GLY A 620 -24.01 28.06 -19.71
N MET A 621 -23.19 28.65 -20.58
CA MET A 621 -23.57 29.87 -21.28
C MET A 621 -24.80 29.69 -22.18
N GLY A 622 -25.81 30.53 -21.98
CA GLY A 622 -27.09 30.51 -22.71
C GLY A 622 -28.22 29.92 -21.87
N SER A 623 -29.34 29.58 -22.51
CA SER A 623 -30.52 29.05 -21.81
C SER A 623 -31.03 27.75 -22.44
N GLY A 624 -31.53 26.84 -21.61
CA GLY A 624 -32.21 25.63 -22.05
C GLY A 624 -31.29 24.42 -22.23
N THR A 625 -31.64 23.53 -23.15
CA THR A 625 -31.05 22.17 -23.20
C THR A 625 -29.56 22.15 -23.54
N ALA A 626 -29.05 23.10 -24.33
CA ALA A 626 -27.63 23.13 -24.70
C ALA A 626 -26.75 23.46 -23.48
N ALA A 627 -27.04 24.60 -22.82
CA ALA A 627 -26.41 25.04 -21.58
C ALA A 627 -26.46 23.95 -20.50
N ALA A 628 -27.62 23.35 -20.28
CA ALA A 628 -27.81 22.29 -19.30
C ALA A 628 -26.89 21.08 -19.54
N VAL A 629 -26.71 20.67 -20.80
CA VAL A 629 -25.85 19.51 -21.12
C VAL A 629 -24.36 19.90 -20.97
N ASP A 630 -23.98 21.13 -21.27
CA ASP A 630 -22.61 21.62 -21.11
C ASP A 630 -22.22 21.69 -19.63
N ALA A 631 -23.02 22.35 -18.79
CA ALA A 631 -22.78 22.43 -17.35
C ALA A 631 -22.76 21.06 -16.68
N ASN A 632 -23.74 20.17 -16.99
CA ASN A 632 -23.77 18.83 -16.42
C ASN A 632 -22.56 17.99 -16.84
N MET A 633 -22.11 18.12 -18.10
CA MET A 633 -20.91 17.41 -18.57
C MET A 633 -19.66 17.93 -17.85
N THR A 634 -19.51 19.25 -17.71
CA THR A 634 -18.42 19.89 -16.98
C THR A 634 -18.35 19.39 -15.54
N VAL A 635 -19.43 19.51 -14.78
CA VAL A 635 -19.49 19.09 -13.37
C VAL A 635 -19.23 17.59 -13.22
N SER A 636 -19.82 16.76 -14.10
CA SER A 636 -19.67 15.31 -14.03
C SER A 636 -18.23 14.86 -14.30
N LEU A 637 -17.58 15.43 -15.33
CA LEU A 637 -16.20 15.08 -15.68
C LEU A 637 -15.21 15.57 -14.60
N ILE A 638 -15.35 16.81 -14.12
CA ILE A 638 -14.51 17.34 -13.05
C ILE A 638 -14.63 16.49 -11.79
N THR A 639 -15.85 16.17 -11.36
CA THR A 639 -16.10 15.35 -10.18
C THR A 639 -15.43 13.98 -10.28
N LYS A 640 -15.56 13.31 -11.43
CA LYS A 640 -14.92 12.01 -11.67
C LYS A 640 -13.40 12.09 -11.66
N LEU A 641 -12.81 13.14 -12.26
CA LEU A 641 -11.36 13.34 -12.30
C LEU A 641 -10.79 13.65 -10.91
N ILE A 642 -11.48 14.50 -10.13
CA ILE A 642 -11.10 14.81 -8.74
C ILE A 642 -11.18 13.56 -7.85
N ASP A 643 -12.26 12.76 -7.93
CA ASP A 643 -12.37 11.51 -7.16
C ASP A 643 -11.33 10.45 -7.58
N ALA A 644 -10.85 10.51 -8.83
CA ALA A 644 -9.75 9.71 -9.33
C ALA A 644 -8.35 10.22 -8.91
N GLY A 645 -8.26 11.32 -8.18
CA GLY A 645 -7.01 11.88 -7.66
C GLY A 645 -6.27 12.81 -8.63
N VAL A 646 -6.92 13.23 -9.72
CA VAL A 646 -6.35 14.20 -10.68
C VAL A 646 -6.27 15.59 -10.04
N SER A 647 -5.21 16.34 -10.36
CA SER A 647 -5.09 17.72 -9.90
C SER A 647 -6.21 18.58 -10.49
N TYR A 648 -6.72 19.58 -9.75
CA TYR A 648 -7.79 20.45 -10.24
C TYR A 648 -7.39 21.14 -11.56
N THR A 649 -6.15 21.59 -11.68
CA THR A 649 -5.64 22.25 -12.90
C THR A 649 -5.61 21.30 -14.10
N ALA A 650 -5.20 20.04 -13.93
CA ALA A 650 -5.29 19.06 -15.03
C ALA A 650 -6.74 18.74 -15.37
N ALA A 651 -7.61 18.59 -14.36
CA ALA A 651 -9.03 18.33 -14.59
C ALA A 651 -9.67 19.44 -15.43
N LEU A 652 -9.34 20.71 -15.15
CA LEU A 652 -9.77 21.86 -15.94
C LEU A 652 -9.30 21.79 -17.40
N LYS A 653 -8.01 21.52 -17.63
CA LYS A 653 -7.45 21.37 -18.99
C LYS A 653 -8.16 20.28 -19.79
N ILE A 654 -8.39 19.12 -19.16
CA ILE A 654 -9.06 17.96 -19.77
C ILE A 654 -10.51 18.29 -20.14
N VAL A 655 -11.23 18.98 -19.25
CA VAL A 655 -12.64 19.33 -19.46
C VAL A 655 -12.80 20.44 -20.49
N ASN A 656 -11.98 21.50 -20.43
CA ASN A 656 -11.93 22.54 -21.46
C ASN A 656 -11.74 21.92 -22.85
N SER A 657 -10.81 20.97 -22.94
CA SER A 657 -10.55 20.22 -24.16
C SER A 657 -11.73 19.35 -24.59
N ALA A 658 -12.48 18.74 -23.67
CA ALA A 658 -13.66 17.93 -24.02
C ALA A 658 -14.84 18.79 -24.49
N LEU A 659 -15.00 20.00 -23.95
CA LEU A 659 -16.03 20.97 -24.38
C LEU A 659 -15.76 21.48 -25.80
N LEU A 660 -14.52 21.86 -26.11
CA LEU A 660 -14.09 22.32 -27.45
C LEU A 660 -14.37 21.32 -28.59
N VAL A 661 -14.52 20.04 -28.24
CA VAL A 661 -14.72 18.93 -29.19
C VAL A 661 -16.19 18.71 -29.49
N LYS A 662 -17.02 18.83 -28.45
CA LYS A 662 -18.42 18.42 -28.47
C LYS A 662 -19.23 19.41 -29.28
N SER A 663 -19.00 20.69 -29.06
CA SER A 663 -19.69 21.77 -29.76
C SER A 663 -18.85 22.18 -30.97
N GLY A 664 -19.42 22.08 -32.17
CA GLY A 664 -18.84 22.73 -33.36
C GLY A 664 -18.83 24.27 -33.27
N GLU A 665 -19.47 24.81 -32.22
CA GLU A 665 -19.49 26.20 -31.80
C GLU A 665 -18.75 26.36 -30.46
N GLU A 666 -18.41 27.58 -30.07
CA GLU A 666 -17.72 27.89 -28.80
C GLU A 666 -18.66 27.58 -27.62
N SER A 667 -18.56 26.37 -27.03
CA SER A 667 -19.24 26.04 -25.77
C SER A 667 -18.41 26.58 -24.63
N LEU A 668 -19.03 27.46 -23.85
CA LEU A 668 -18.43 28.13 -22.73
C LEU A 668 -19.17 27.76 -21.46
N SER A 669 -18.43 27.35 -20.43
CA SER A 669 -19.00 27.15 -19.10
C SER A 669 -18.09 27.76 -18.04
N THR A 670 -18.70 28.34 -17.01
CA THR A 670 -17.97 28.80 -15.83
C THR A 670 -17.65 27.59 -14.96
N ILE A 671 -16.57 27.65 -14.18
CA ILE A 671 -16.25 26.61 -13.20
C ILE A 671 -15.88 27.28 -11.88
N ASP A 672 -16.63 26.90 -10.83
CA ASP A 672 -16.32 27.24 -9.44
C ASP A 672 -16.18 25.97 -8.62
N ILE A 673 -15.04 25.79 -7.95
CA ILE A 673 -14.77 24.63 -7.09
C ILE A 673 -14.31 25.11 -5.72
N THR A 674 -15.01 24.68 -4.68
CA THR A 674 -14.53 24.79 -3.30
C THR A 674 -14.11 23.41 -2.81
N ALA A 675 -12.88 23.29 -2.30
CA ALA A 675 -12.34 22.08 -1.69
C ALA A 675 -11.92 22.34 -0.24
N ILE A 676 -12.49 21.63 0.72
CA ILE A 676 -12.27 21.83 2.16
C ILE A 676 -11.67 20.57 2.76
N ASP A 677 -10.44 20.66 3.25
CA ASP A 677 -9.79 19.58 4.00
C ASP A 677 -10.42 19.47 5.39
N LEU A 678 -11.14 18.37 5.64
CA LEU A 678 -11.87 18.15 6.89
C LEU A 678 -10.96 17.78 8.06
N TYR A 679 -9.68 17.47 7.84
CA TYR A 679 -8.72 17.28 8.93
C TYR A 679 -8.19 18.60 9.47
N THR A 680 -7.97 19.58 8.60
CA THR A 680 -7.30 20.85 8.96
C THR A 680 -8.24 22.05 9.00
N GLY A 681 -9.42 21.95 8.38
CA GLY A 681 -10.33 23.06 8.13
C GLY A 681 -9.87 23.99 7.00
N GLN A 682 -8.83 23.61 6.23
CA GLN A 682 -8.31 24.45 5.16
C GLN A 682 -9.20 24.36 3.91
N ALA A 683 -9.80 25.48 3.52
CA ALA A 683 -10.56 25.62 2.28
C ALA A 683 -9.71 26.22 1.16
N HIS A 684 -9.87 25.69 -0.04
CA HIS A 684 -9.28 26.16 -1.30
C HIS A 684 -10.39 26.46 -2.29
N PHE A 685 -10.32 27.62 -2.94
CA PHE A 685 -11.28 28.06 -3.95
C PHE A 685 -10.57 28.12 -5.30
N TYR A 686 -11.19 27.53 -6.32
CA TYR A 686 -10.69 27.48 -7.69
C TYR A 686 -11.76 28.07 -8.61
N LYS A 687 -11.45 29.22 -9.21
CA LYS A 687 -12.41 29.98 -10.03
C LYS A 687 -11.93 30.16 -11.46
N ALA A 688 -12.80 29.87 -12.41
CA ALA A 688 -12.61 30.10 -13.83
C ALA A 688 -13.88 30.74 -14.44
N GLY A 689 -13.91 32.08 -14.49
CA GLY A 689 -15.03 32.86 -15.04
C GLY A 689 -16.35 32.74 -14.29
N ALA A 690 -16.33 32.36 -13.01
CA ALA A 690 -17.53 32.12 -12.21
C ALA A 690 -17.84 33.26 -11.23
N ALA A 691 -19.11 33.35 -10.82
CA ALA A 691 -19.62 34.25 -9.79
C ALA A 691 -18.86 34.18 -8.44
N PRO A 692 -18.98 35.21 -7.58
CA PRO A 692 -18.35 35.23 -6.26
C PRO A 692 -18.83 34.10 -5.34
N THR A 693 -17.92 33.60 -4.51
CA THR A 693 -18.26 32.69 -3.39
C THR A 693 -18.31 33.48 -2.10
N PHE A 694 -19.32 33.25 -1.28
CA PHE A 694 -19.47 33.88 0.04
C PHE A 694 -18.99 32.94 1.13
N VAL A 695 -18.30 33.49 2.13
CA VAL A 695 -17.78 32.74 3.26
C VAL A 695 -18.16 33.46 4.55
N ARG A 696 -18.85 32.78 5.45
CA ARG A 696 -19.15 33.29 6.79
C ARG A 696 -18.21 32.65 7.81
N ARG A 697 -17.45 33.51 8.50
CA ARG A 697 -16.56 33.11 9.60
C ARG A 697 -17.06 33.68 10.92
N GLY A 698 -17.48 32.82 11.83
CA GLY A 698 -18.24 33.23 13.01
C GLY A 698 -19.50 34.03 12.60
N ASN A 699 -19.56 35.32 12.98
CA ASN A 699 -20.70 36.20 12.66
C ASN A 699 -20.40 37.24 11.57
N ARG A 700 -19.35 37.05 10.76
CA ARG A 700 -19.04 37.96 9.64
C ARG A 700 -18.94 37.21 8.33
N ALA A 701 -19.73 37.64 7.36
CA ALA A 701 -19.69 37.23 5.98
C ALA A 701 -18.66 38.06 5.22
N GLY A 702 -17.95 37.39 4.32
CA GLY A 702 -17.07 37.99 3.32
C GLY A 702 -17.26 37.30 1.99
N MET A 703 -16.58 37.81 0.98
CA MET A 703 -16.68 37.32 -0.39
C MET A 703 -15.30 37.01 -0.96
N VAL A 704 -15.22 35.96 -1.76
CA VAL A 704 -14.06 35.53 -2.53
C VAL A 704 -14.42 35.77 -4.00
N GLU A 705 -13.83 36.80 -4.58
CA GLU A 705 -13.99 37.16 -6.00
C GLU A 705 -12.79 36.67 -6.82
N SER A 706 -12.99 36.58 -8.13
CA SER A 706 -11.99 36.22 -9.14
C SER A 706 -12.11 37.17 -10.33
N THR A 707 -11.01 37.43 -11.02
CA THR A 707 -10.97 38.20 -12.27
C THR A 707 -10.73 37.33 -13.52
N SER A 708 -10.73 36.00 -13.36
CA SER A 708 -10.43 35.03 -14.43
C SER A 708 -11.55 34.91 -15.48
N LEU A 709 -11.17 34.55 -16.72
CA LEU A 709 -12.08 34.37 -17.86
C LEU A 709 -12.76 32.97 -17.87
N PRO A 710 -13.96 32.81 -18.47
CA PRO A 710 -14.68 31.53 -18.57
C PRO A 710 -13.97 30.48 -19.44
N VAL A 711 -14.34 29.22 -19.25
CA VAL A 711 -13.70 28.04 -19.85
C VAL A 711 -14.38 27.72 -21.19
N GLY A 712 -13.62 27.63 -22.28
CA GLY A 712 -14.16 27.34 -23.62
C GLY A 712 -13.73 28.27 -24.76
N ILE A 713 -13.08 29.42 -24.47
CA ILE A 713 -12.61 30.39 -25.50
C ILE A 713 -11.09 30.33 -25.73
N LEU A 714 -10.29 30.07 -24.69
CA LEU A 714 -8.83 30.26 -24.71
C LEU A 714 -8.05 28.95 -24.54
N THR A 715 -6.90 28.85 -25.22
CA THR A 715 -5.96 27.73 -25.15
C THR A 715 -5.19 27.64 -23.81
N ALA A 716 -5.37 28.60 -22.91
CA ALA A 716 -4.77 28.59 -21.57
C ALA A 716 -5.81 29.09 -20.54
N VAL A 717 -6.56 28.15 -19.95
CA VAL A 717 -7.46 28.45 -18.83
C VAL A 717 -6.81 27.94 -17.55
N GLU A 718 -6.52 28.86 -16.64
CA GLU A 718 -5.97 28.54 -15.32
C GLU A 718 -6.96 28.97 -14.24
N PHE A 719 -7.02 28.20 -13.16
CA PHE A 719 -7.78 28.58 -11.98
C PHE A 719 -7.10 29.74 -11.27
N GLU A 720 -7.88 30.76 -10.92
CA GLU A 720 -7.51 31.65 -9.83
C GLU A 720 -7.68 30.87 -8.51
N LYS A 721 -6.59 30.80 -7.72
CA LYS A 721 -6.52 30.00 -6.49
C LYS A 721 -6.49 30.92 -5.28
N SER A 722 -7.41 30.73 -4.35
CA SER A 722 -7.37 31.37 -3.04
C SER A 722 -7.60 30.33 -1.94
N SER A 723 -7.24 30.67 -0.70
CA SER A 723 -7.35 29.73 0.42
C SER A 723 -7.70 30.42 1.72
N ILE A 724 -8.61 29.83 2.50
CA ILE A 724 -9.06 30.35 3.80
C ILE A 724 -9.12 29.19 4.79
N LYS A 725 -8.70 29.42 6.03
CA LYS A 725 -8.88 28.44 7.11
C LYS A 725 -10.22 28.66 7.80
N LEU A 726 -11.07 27.65 7.75
CA LEU A 726 -12.39 27.60 8.35
C LEU A 726 -12.32 27.01 9.77
N SER A 727 -13.30 27.35 10.58
CA SER A 727 -13.49 26.88 11.96
C SER A 727 -14.89 26.29 12.14
N ASP A 728 -15.14 25.70 13.31
CA ASP A 728 -16.43 25.10 13.65
C ASP A 728 -17.60 26.08 13.46
N GLY A 729 -18.62 25.66 12.70
CA GLY A 729 -19.80 26.48 12.37
C GLY A 729 -19.61 27.48 11.23
N ASP A 730 -18.42 27.54 10.61
CA ASP A 730 -18.19 28.37 9.43
C ASP A 730 -18.92 27.78 8.20
N LEU A 731 -19.29 28.68 7.29
CA LEU A 731 -20.17 28.40 6.15
C LEU A 731 -19.53 28.92 4.87
N VAL A 732 -19.61 28.12 3.80
CA VAL A 732 -19.34 28.54 2.44
C VAL A 732 -20.64 28.49 1.64
N VAL A 733 -20.95 29.55 0.90
CA VAL A 733 -22.08 29.61 -0.04
C VAL A 733 -21.58 29.99 -1.42
N MET A 734 -21.77 29.11 -2.38
CA MET A 734 -21.50 29.32 -3.80
C MET A 734 -22.81 29.62 -4.52
N VAL A 735 -22.76 30.52 -5.48
CA VAL A 735 -23.93 30.91 -6.28
C VAL A 735 -23.56 31.01 -7.75
N SER A 736 -24.53 30.81 -8.64
CA SER A 736 -24.38 31.15 -10.07
C SER A 736 -24.62 32.63 -10.31
N ASP A 737 -24.25 33.07 -11.51
CA ASP A 737 -24.30 34.43 -12.00
C ASP A 737 -25.72 35.01 -11.84
N GLY A 738 -26.73 34.16 -12.09
CA GLY A 738 -28.14 34.50 -11.96
C GLY A 738 -28.55 35.00 -10.57
N ALA A 739 -27.89 34.55 -9.50
CA ALA A 739 -28.14 34.99 -8.12
C ALA A 739 -27.56 36.40 -7.84
N THR A 740 -26.52 36.80 -8.56
CA THR A 740 -25.74 38.02 -8.33
C THR A 740 -26.12 39.18 -9.24
N ALA A 741 -27.03 38.96 -10.18
CA ALA A 741 -27.46 39.94 -11.19
C ALA A 741 -27.92 41.29 -10.63
N CYS A 742 -28.50 41.32 -9.41
CA CYS A 742 -28.96 42.55 -8.75
C CYS A 742 -28.01 43.05 -7.63
N GLY A 743 -26.74 42.67 -7.69
CA GLY A 743 -25.73 42.94 -6.66
C GLY A 743 -25.65 41.84 -5.59
N SER A 744 -24.51 41.77 -4.91
CA SER A 744 -24.16 40.69 -3.97
C SER A 744 -24.24 41.08 -2.48
N ASP A 745 -24.30 42.37 -2.14
CA ASP A 745 -24.24 42.86 -0.75
C ASP A 745 -25.39 42.36 0.14
N TRP A 746 -26.55 42.10 -0.45
CA TRP A 746 -27.68 41.58 0.31
C TRP A 746 -27.49 40.11 0.71
N ILE A 747 -26.73 39.34 -0.06
CA ILE A 747 -26.38 37.95 0.29
C ILE A 747 -25.49 37.96 1.52
N LEU A 748 -24.49 38.86 1.58
CA LEU A 748 -23.67 39.05 2.78
C LEU A 748 -24.52 39.37 4.01
N SER A 749 -25.52 40.24 3.85
CA SER A 749 -26.43 40.62 4.93
C SER A 749 -27.28 39.45 5.42
N VAL A 750 -27.78 38.59 4.52
CA VAL A 750 -28.52 37.37 4.89
C VAL A 750 -27.62 36.42 5.67
N LEU A 751 -26.38 36.23 5.23
CA LEU A 751 -25.42 35.35 5.87
C LEU A 751 -24.99 35.85 7.26
N ASP A 752 -24.80 37.16 7.45
CA ASP A 752 -24.47 37.76 8.75
C ASP A 752 -25.54 37.47 9.83
N HIS A 753 -26.82 37.44 9.43
CA HIS A 753 -27.95 37.20 10.34
C HIS A 753 -28.37 35.73 10.43
N PHE A 754 -27.71 34.83 9.69
CA PHE A 754 -28.03 33.41 9.72
C PHE A 754 -27.62 32.77 11.06
N ALA A 755 -28.57 32.05 11.68
CA ALA A 755 -28.32 31.37 12.95
C ALA A 755 -27.31 30.21 12.76
N ALA A 756 -26.40 30.02 13.73
CA ALA A 756 -25.39 28.96 13.66
C ALA A 756 -26.01 27.55 13.51
N ASP A 757 -27.12 27.29 14.19
CA ASP A 757 -27.90 26.04 14.13
C ASP A 757 -29.03 26.07 13.09
N GLY A 758 -29.02 27.08 12.20
CA GLY A 758 -30.04 27.25 11.18
C GLY A 758 -30.08 26.09 10.18
N ASN A 759 -31.23 25.89 9.54
CA ASN A 759 -31.38 24.90 8.48
C ASN A 759 -30.68 25.40 7.19
N LEU A 760 -29.67 24.66 6.75
CA LEU A 760 -28.85 25.02 5.60
C LEU A 760 -29.63 25.00 4.28
N GLN A 761 -30.58 24.08 4.12
CA GLN A 761 -31.44 24.02 2.94
C GLN A 761 -32.37 25.22 2.85
N ALA A 762 -32.97 25.62 3.98
CA ALA A 762 -33.82 26.80 4.04
C ALA A 762 -33.06 28.08 3.67
N LEU A 763 -31.78 28.18 4.02
CA LEU A 763 -30.92 29.29 3.60
C LEU A 763 -30.74 29.31 2.08
N CYS A 764 -30.43 28.17 1.45
CA CYS A 764 -30.29 28.10 0.00
C CYS A 764 -31.60 28.48 -0.72
N ASP A 765 -32.74 27.99 -0.23
CA ASP A 765 -34.05 28.29 -0.80
C ASP A 765 -34.43 29.79 -0.64
N ASP A 766 -34.10 30.40 0.51
CA ASP A 766 -34.33 31.82 0.77
C ASP A 766 -33.47 32.71 -0.13
N ILE A 767 -32.19 32.38 -0.31
CA ILE A 767 -31.29 33.12 -1.22
C ILE A 767 -31.78 32.97 -2.67
N ALA A 768 -32.10 31.76 -3.13
CA ALA A 768 -32.55 31.53 -4.51
C ALA A 768 -33.88 32.25 -4.81
N SER A 769 -34.85 32.16 -3.90
CA SER A 769 -36.15 32.84 -4.06
C SER A 769 -36.03 34.36 -3.96
N THR A 770 -35.21 34.88 -3.04
CA THR A 770 -34.95 36.32 -2.90
C THR A 770 -34.22 36.87 -4.13
N ALA A 771 -33.25 36.15 -4.68
CA ALA A 771 -32.55 36.53 -5.91
C ALA A 771 -33.54 36.66 -7.08
N ARG A 772 -34.45 35.70 -7.24
CA ARG A 772 -35.52 35.75 -8.24
C ARG A 772 -36.45 36.95 -8.04
N LEU A 773 -36.90 37.20 -6.81
CA LEU A 773 -37.84 38.29 -6.51
C LEU A 773 -37.23 39.69 -6.65
N ARG A 774 -35.90 39.81 -6.50
CA ARG A 774 -35.17 41.08 -6.64
C ARG A 774 -34.92 41.49 -8.09
N ARG A 775 -35.09 40.59 -9.06
CA ARG A 775 -34.94 40.91 -10.48
C ARG A 775 -36.05 41.85 -10.94
N ASN A 776 -35.63 42.99 -11.50
CA ASN A 776 -36.52 44.05 -11.95
C ASN A 776 -36.50 44.25 -13.48
N ASP A 777 -35.81 43.39 -14.23
CA ASP A 777 -35.51 43.51 -15.66
C ASP A 777 -36.41 42.66 -16.57
N ASN A 778 -37.45 42.00 -16.02
CA ASN A 778 -38.35 41.09 -16.74
C ASN A 778 -37.63 39.92 -17.47
N HIS A 779 -36.38 39.63 -17.13
CA HIS A 779 -35.62 38.51 -17.67
C HIS A 779 -35.39 37.48 -16.55
N ASP A 780 -36.02 36.31 -16.67
CA ASP A 780 -35.78 35.19 -15.75
C ASP A 780 -34.54 34.42 -16.22
N ASP A 781 -33.82 33.81 -15.29
CA ASP A 781 -32.53 33.17 -15.55
C ASP A 781 -32.34 32.00 -14.61
N ASP A 782 -31.35 31.18 -14.90
CA ASP A 782 -31.01 30.04 -14.06
C ASP A 782 -30.30 30.53 -12.79
N ILE A 783 -30.76 30.04 -11.63
CA ILE A 783 -30.22 30.43 -10.32
C ILE A 783 -29.89 29.18 -9.55
N THR A 784 -28.63 29.03 -9.17
CA THR A 784 -28.16 27.93 -8.33
C THR A 784 -27.46 28.47 -7.10
N VAL A 785 -27.80 27.92 -5.93
CA VAL A 785 -27.19 28.25 -4.65
C VAL A 785 -26.77 26.94 -3.99
N CYS A 786 -25.50 26.83 -3.60
CA CYS A 786 -24.96 25.68 -2.88
C CYS A 786 -24.28 26.14 -1.60
N ALA A 787 -24.52 25.44 -0.51
CA ALA A 787 -23.92 25.74 0.79
C ALA A 787 -23.21 24.53 1.37
N CYS A 788 -22.10 24.77 2.05
CA CYS A 788 -21.41 23.81 2.89
C CYS A 788 -21.14 24.42 4.26
N ARG A 789 -21.65 23.80 5.31
CA ARG A 789 -21.32 24.12 6.71
C ARG A 789 -20.36 23.07 7.24
N ILE A 790 -19.28 23.52 7.88
CA ILE A 790 -18.39 22.60 8.61
C ILE A 790 -18.71 22.61 10.09
N THR A 791 -18.76 21.43 10.68
CA THR A 791 -19.01 21.22 12.12
C THR A 791 -17.92 20.31 12.68
N LYS A 792 -17.55 20.49 13.95
CA LYS A 792 -16.64 19.55 14.61
C LYS A 792 -17.29 18.18 14.76
N GLY A 793 -16.58 17.14 14.32
CA GLY A 793 -17.04 15.76 14.44
C GLY A 793 -17.09 15.35 15.92
N ILE A 794 -18.28 15.05 16.42
CA ILE A 794 -18.51 14.53 17.79
C ILE A 794 -17.92 13.13 17.92
#